data_AF-A0A9D9NKD8-F1
#
_entry.id   AF-A0A9D9NKD8-F1
#
_cell.length_a   1.000
_cell.length_b   1.000
_cell.length_c   1.000
_cell.angle_alpha   90.00
_cell.angle_beta   90.00
_cell.angle_gamma   90.00
#
_symmetry.space_group_name_H-M   'P 1'
#
loop_
_entity.id
_entity.type
_entity.pdbx_description
1 polymer ?
#
loop_
_entity_poly.entity_id
_entity_poly.type
_entity_poly.pdbx_seq_one_letter_code
_entity_poly.pdbx_strand_id
1 'polypeptide(L)'
;MRKNSVLWLSLLAFPLFGYAQEQAQGVITLETAKAVGEELSVTTFCTSINEPVIIDWGDGVEKSYTIDPNGWGYEQEQTEAIKGQTIKIKGNIKCLRCNEQQLTSFSAEGLTSITELDISENQITEVDLCEMPELVDFDMSKNKLTALTLTGMPKLEDLNLSYNEIDSHELYISSLAENLVELNVSSNKLVTLNLNAFSNLEYFYASNNPDLTTVVFYDGSTKLRIIDMSDCYIMHFYGISLPNLSQLLLSNNALLDWEVGDYPNLTSLSVIGNQLTSIDVTKYPKLYQFSCSNNRLSSLNLSNNQELITLMCSDNELTALDLSVNTEISTLDVANNNLAKLDITMLGNIQELNISGNPLRRIDLTNAYYLQAFEATDTQCDYFYFNYVSPSGTLEKIDIRNNPRMTSDALSMMYKTMPAHADSWSSEPTLLIEGSNGEHSDTDYVTSSDMQWKVDVEGDGTAQNAETDVTINATLTDGTVHVEGQTGGNLLNDGVYDFPKYTTGNGAFAIAQWQAPYYQALASVSDKANVGVPICIFAEPAEGYKFKSVTVNGEEIAEDWFVVTGPSTIEVNFTLADKSISFTTDKAGRTMQFSLASDEPNATVQIDWGNGSRQETVIGNSGMTWIDGTSAGETITIYGDVAYANFESYELPNTDLIDNEITSIDLSKNDGLRELCVYGNPLTSLDVTNQKSLVYLDCAACYELTELDIAENTQLVYLDCHGNKIGNLDLSNCSGLVELIAFNNELTEIDFGNNPELMSVKLTNNKLTSLDVSNLAKLEELEANGNMLAEVDVENNGNLVSLSLGDNDLTSLDLSTNTKLQSLSFNDNAIHSIDLSMLRELGSINCGGNGMTACELDDFYWNLPEFPYDEDEITGTTLTVQTGEEETPNDARNADSFIATNKGWIVNITGNASGCDEAYITVIPSVNGSIALTDVDGNPVESGDKVKKNSPISVTATPDDTYELDAITLNGERIDGTEFTIARASEISALFKKLGGIDSVDLEGVSINGGNQEIVVFADTESKVEVYNLQGANVFAGNESGELRVPVASGVYAVRVSNGQGTMVKVVAVK
;
A
#
# COMPACT_ATOMS: atom_id res chain seq x y z
N MET A 1 -40.78 -6.68 37.48
CA MET A 1 -41.35 -7.12 38.77
C MET A 1 -42.70 -6.41 38.99
N ARG A 2 -43.78 -7.21 39.12
CA ARG A 2 -45.18 -6.91 39.54
C ARG A 2 -45.98 -5.94 38.64
N LYS A 3 -47.00 -6.36 37.87
CA LYS A 3 -48.28 -7.13 38.09
C LYS A 3 -49.38 -6.13 37.67
N ASN A 4 -50.49 -6.39 36.95
CA ASN A 4 -51.21 -7.53 36.38
C ASN A 4 -52.25 -6.88 35.41
N SER A 5 -52.41 -7.28 34.15
CA SER A 5 -53.26 -8.38 33.66
C SER A 5 -54.75 -8.28 34.02
N VAL A 6 -55.61 -8.03 33.02
CA VAL A 6 -56.85 -8.80 32.82
C VAL A 6 -57.12 -8.96 31.32
N LEU A 7 -56.97 -10.20 30.85
CA LEU A 7 -57.52 -10.75 29.62
C LEU A 7 -59.02 -11.05 29.81
N TRP A 8 -59.86 -10.83 28.80
CA TRP A 8 -61.06 -11.66 28.57
C TRP A 8 -61.24 -11.93 27.06
N LEU A 9 -61.29 -13.22 26.73
CA LEU A 9 -61.78 -13.79 25.47
C LEU A 9 -63.32 -13.82 25.48
N SER A 10 -63.96 -13.61 24.33
CA SER A 10 -65.02 -14.53 23.84
C SER A 10 -65.43 -14.28 22.38
N LEU A 11 -65.62 -15.40 21.67
CA LEU A 11 -66.02 -15.64 20.29
C LEU A 11 -67.42 -15.14 19.85
N LEU A 12 -67.52 -14.85 18.54
CA LEU A 12 -68.60 -15.09 17.55
C LEU A 12 -70.08 -14.80 17.89
N ALA A 13 -70.68 -13.85 17.14
CA ALA A 13 -71.84 -14.06 16.26
C ALA A 13 -72.31 -12.73 15.62
N PHE A 14 -72.48 -12.72 14.29
CA PHE A 14 -73.24 -11.69 13.56
C PHE A 14 -74.71 -11.65 14.05
N PRO A 15 -75.35 -10.47 14.02
CA PRO A 15 -76.23 -10.21 12.88
C PRO A 15 -76.08 -8.81 12.28
N LEU A 16 -76.30 -8.78 10.96
CA LEU A 16 -76.60 -7.61 10.14
C LEU A 16 -77.50 -6.60 10.85
N PHE A 17 -77.01 -5.38 11.02
CA PHE A 17 -77.76 -4.16 10.78
C PHE A 17 -76.80 -3.16 10.14
N GLY A 18 -76.99 -2.90 8.85
CA GLY A 18 -76.35 -1.78 8.19
C GLY A 18 -76.84 -0.49 8.82
N TYR A 19 -75.97 0.17 9.57
CA TYR A 19 -75.99 1.62 9.70
C TYR A 19 -74.92 2.13 8.75
N ALA A 20 -75.34 2.83 7.70
CA ALA A 20 -74.45 3.74 7.01
C ALA A 20 -73.99 4.75 8.05
N GLN A 21 -72.70 4.70 8.41
CA GLN A 21 -72.05 5.82 9.06
C GLN A 21 -72.08 6.95 8.03
N GLU A 22 -72.86 8.01 8.28
CA GLU A 22 -72.61 9.30 7.62
C GLU A 22 -71.13 9.62 7.87
N GLN A 23 -70.31 9.60 6.82
CA GLN A 23 -68.97 10.19 6.89
C GLN A 23 -69.17 11.65 7.29
N ALA A 24 -68.57 12.05 8.42
CA ALA A 24 -68.58 13.45 8.83
C ALA A 24 -67.98 14.28 7.69
N GLN A 25 -68.73 15.27 7.21
CA GLN A 25 -68.30 16.15 6.13
C GLN A 25 -67.07 16.94 6.62
N GLY A 26 -65.96 16.87 5.89
CA GLY A 26 -64.74 17.58 6.22
C GLY A 26 -64.95 19.09 6.32
N VAL A 27 -64.30 19.72 7.31
CA VAL A 27 -64.39 21.15 7.59
C VAL A 27 -62.99 21.73 7.72
N ILE A 28 -62.71 22.80 6.98
CA ILE A 28 -61.53 23.64 7.11
C ILE A 28 -61.97 24.98 7.67
N THR A 29 -61.24 25.51 8.64
CA THR A 29 -61.38 26.87 9.14
C THR A 29 -60.09 27.63 8.90
N LEU A 30 -60.21 28.79 8.24
CA LEU A 30 -59.10 29.69 7.96
C LEU A 30 -59.31 31.00 8.72
N GLU A 31 -58.25 31.58 9.26
CA GLU A 31 -58.26 32.99 9.66
C GLU A 31 -57.32 33.79 8.76
N THR A 32 -57.71 35.01 8.39
CA THR A 32 -56.93 35.89 7.52
C THR A 32 -56.74 37.28 8.10
N ALA A 33 -55.57 37.87 7.84
CA ALA A 33 -55.26 39.26 8.17
C ALA A 33 -55.88 40.28 7.19
N LYS A 34 -56.43 39.82 6.05
CA LYS A 34 -57.12 40.68 5.07
C LYS A 34 -58.22 41.51 5.74
N ALA A 35 -58.40 42.73 5.26
CA ALA A 35 -59.46 43.60 5.74
C ALA A 35 -60.82 43.15 5.19
N VAL A 36 -61.89 43.32 5.97
CA VAL A 36 -63.26 43.07 5.48
C VAL A 36 -63.51 43.90 4.22
N GLY A 37 -63.90 43.24 3.12
CA GLY A 37 -64.08 43.83 1.80
C GLY A 37 -62.94 43.56 0.81
N GLU A 38 -61.79 43.02 1.25
CA GLU A 38 -60.73 42.54 0.37
C GLU A 38 -61.05 41.14 -0.17
N GLU A 39 -60.53 40.82 -1.36
CA GLU A 39 -60.75 39.53 -2.01
C GLU A 39 -59.84 38.45 -1.41
N LEU A 40 -60.43 37.27 -1.16
CA LEU A 40 -59.72 36.04 -0.84
C LEU A 40 -60.08 34.99 -1.90
N SER A 41 -59.07 34.29 -2.40
CA SER A 41 -59.19 33.20 -3.36
C SER A 41 -58.93 31.85 -2.70
N VAL A 42 -59.74 30.85 -3.04
CA VAL A 42 -59.56 29.45 -2.65
C VAL A 42 -59.70 28.60 -3.91
N THR A 43 -58.69 27.78 -4.21
CA THR A 43 -58.77 26.80 -5.29
C THR A 43 -59.10 25.44 -4.72
N THR A 44 -60.13 24.77 -5.26
CA THR A 44 -60.54 23.43 -4.81
C THR A 44 -60.77 22.46 -5.96
N PHE A 45 -60.55 21.17 -5.67
CA PHE A 45 -60.92 20.03 -6.50
C PHE A 45 -61.73 19.01 -5.66
N CYS A 46 -62.90 18.58 -6.13
CA CYS A 46 -63.79 17.66 -5.39
C CYS A 46 -63.61 16.19 -5.76
N THR A 47 -64.10 15.29 -4.90
CA THR A 47 -64.22 13.85 -5.21
C THR A 47 -65.37 13.52 -6.17
N SER A 48 -66.43 14.33 -6.19
CA SER A 48 -67.67 14.07 -6.92
C SER A 48 -68.43 15.37 -7.22
N ILE A 49 -69.00 15.47 -8.41
CA ILE A 49 -69.89 16.59 -8.80
C ILE A 49 -71.15 16.68 -7.92
N ASN A 50 -71.52 15.60 -7.24
CA ASN A 50 -72.70 15.53 -6.38
C ASN A 50 -72.41 15.96 -4.93
N GLU A 51 -71.16 16.28 -4.60
CA GLU A 51 -70.71 16.72 -3.28
C GLU A 51 -70.11 18.14 -3.41
N PRO A 52 -70.96 19.20 -3.35
CA PRO A 52 -70.48 20.56 -3.58
C PRO A 52 -69.59 21.05 -2.44
N VAL A 53 -68.63 21.93 -2.76
CA VAL A 53 -67.87 22.70 -1.77
C VAL A 53 -68.77 23.80 -1.24
N ILE A 54 -68.80 23.98 0.07
CA ILE A 54 -69.58 25.01 0.75
C ILE A 54 -68.60 25.94 1.44
N ILE A 55 -68.60 27.23 1.08
CA ILE A 55 -67.73 28.24 1.67
C ILE A 55 -68.57 29.30 2.38
N ASP A 56 -68.29 29.55 3.65
CA ASP A 56 -68.72 30.71 4.41
C ASP A 56 -67.59 31.75 4.39
N TRP A 57 -67.84 32.88 3.73
CA TRP A 57 -66.87 33.97 3.56
C TRP A 57 -66.82 34.94 4.77
N GLY A 58 -67.32 34.52 5.94
CA GLY A 58 -67.14 35.18 7.23
C GLY A 58 -68.36 35.93 7.77
N ASP A 59 -69.52 35.82 7.12
CA ASP A 59 -70.80 36.36 7.63
C ASP A 59 -71.73 35.30 8.24
N GLY A 60 -71.31 34.04 8.26
CA GLY A 60 -72.15 32.92 8.70
C GLY A 60 -73.08 32.41 7.60
N VAL A 61 -72.98 32.94 6.37
CA VAL A 61 -73.83 32.55 5.24
C VAL A 61 -73.06 31.61 4.31
N GLU A 62 -73.44 30.35 4.33
CA GLU A 62 -72.89 29.30 3.48
C GLU A 62 -73.25 29.49 2.00
N LYS A 63 -72.24 29.50 1.12
CA LYS A 63 -72.39 29.51 -0.34
C LYS A 63 -71.89 28.20 -0.93
N SER A 64 -72.73 27.54 -1.73
CA SER A 64 -72.44 26.24 -2.35
C SER A 64 -71.86 26.41 -3.76
N TYR A 65 -70.81 25.66 -4.07
CA TYR A 65 -70.09 25.62 -5.34
C TYR A 65 -70.06 24.17 -5.85
N THR A 66 -70.62 23.94 -7.04
CA THR A 66 -70.59 22.62 -7.69
C THR A 66 -69.37 22.56 -8.61
N ILE A 67 -68.44 21.65 -8.31
CA ILE A 67 -67.19 21.47 -9.04
C ILE A 67 -67.25 20.12 -9.74
N ASP A 68 -67.10 20.09 -11.07
CA ASP A 68 -67.08 18.86 -11.84
C ASP A 68 -65.67 18.26 -11.85
N PRO A 69 -65.41 17.14 -11.16
CA PRO A 69 -64.08 16.56 -11.12
C PRO A 69 -63.64 15.94 -12.47
N ASN A 70 -64.54 15.84 -13.46
CA ASN A 70 -64.23 15.35 -14.80
C ASN A 70 -64.33 16.46 -15.88
N GLY A 71 -64.54 17.72 -15.47
CA GLY A 71 -64.66 18.86 -16.36
C GLY A 71 -63.31 19.38 -16.86
N TRP A 72 -63.31 20.17 -17.94
CA TRP A 72 -62.13 20.96 -18.34
C TRP A 72 -61.85 22.04 -17.28
N GLY A 73 -60.69 21.99 -16.62
CA GLY A 73 -60.38 22.80 -15.43
C GLY A 73 -60.97 22.20 -14.15
N TYR A 74 -60.56 20.97 -13.81
CA TYR A 74 -61.08 20.22 -12.67
C TYR A 74 -60.78 20.88 -11.31
N GLU A 75 -59.73 21.70 -11.24
CA GLU A 75 -59.50 22.67 -10.18
C GLU A 75 -60.25 23.97 -10.51
N GLN A 76 -61.04 24.45 -9.57
CA GLN A 76 -61.79 25.69 -9.72
C GLN A 76 -61.36 26.66 -8.63
N GLU A 77 -61.02 27.90 -9.02
CA GLU A 77 -60.80 29.00 -8.09
C GLU A 77 -62.15 29.65 -7.71
N GLN A 78 -62.34 29.92 -6.43
CA GLN A 78 -63.44 30.69 -5.90
C GLN A 78 -62.87 31.95 -5.26
N THR A 79 -63.27 33.12 -5.73
CA THR A 79 -62.85 34.42 -5.21
C THR A 79 -64.07 35.20 -4.73
N GLU A 80 -63.99 35.77 -3.53
CA GLU A 80 -65.03 36.66 -3.00
C GLU A 80 -64.40 37.70 -2.06
N ALA A 81 -65.04 38.87 -1.95
CA ALA A 81 -64.72 39.83 -0.90
C ALA A 81 -65.15 39.27 0.48
N ILE A 82 -64.19 39.12 1.40
CA ILE A 82 -64.46 38.55 2.72
C ILE A 82 -65.35 39.47 3.55
N LYS A 83 -66.24 38.88 4.34
CA LYS A 83 -67.22 39.57 5.18
C LYS A 83 -66.93 39.46 6.68
N GLY A 84 -66.00 38.57 7.02
CA GLY A 84 -65.39 38.39 8.32
C GLY A 84 -64.05 37.69 8.14
N GLN A 85 -63.20 37.73 9.16
CA GLN A 85 -61.83 37.22 9.08
C GLN A 85 -61.73 35.69 9.24
N THR A 86 -62.82 35.01 9.61
CA THR A 86 -62.89 33.56 9.74
C THR A 86 -63.65 32.98 8.55
N ILE A 87 -62.99 32.19 7.71
CA ILE A 87 -63.57 31.54 6.54
C ILE A 87 -63.75 30.06 6.84
N LYS A 88 -64.90 29.47 6.52
CA LYS A 88 -65.14 28.04 6.71
C LYS A 88 -65.43 27.37 5.38
N ILE A 89 -64.69 26.33 5.06
CA ILE A 89 -64.85 25.52 3.86
C ILE A 89 -65.31 24.13 4.30
N LYS A 90 -66.42 23.65 3.74
CA LYS A 90 -66.95 22.30 3.99
C LYS A 90 -67.08 21.55 2.68
N GLY A 91 -66.73 20.28 2.67
CA GLY A 91 -66.84 19.46 1.48
C GLY A 91 -65.87 18.31 1.48
N ASN A 92 -66.09 17.39 0.56
CA ASN A 92 -65.19 16.28 0.33
C ASN A 92 -64.19 16.65 -0.78
N ILE A 93 -63.11 17.31 -0.35
CA ILE A 93 -62.12 17.95 -1.23
C ILE A 93 -60.91 17.04 -1.37
N LYS A 94 -60.36 16.97 -2.60
CA LYS A 94 -59.12 16.27 -2.96
C LYS A 94 -57.91 17.20 -3.00
N CYS A 95 -58.07 18.42 -3.50
CA CYS A 95 -57.01 19.42 -3.50
C CYS A 95 -57.55 20.74 -2.96
N LEU A 96 -56.78 21.38 -2.09
CA LEU A 96 -57.04 22.74 -1.59
C LEU A 96 -55.77 23.58 -1.78
N ARG A 97 -55.87 24.69 -2.51
CA ARG A 97 -54.81 25.71 -2.56
C ARG A 97 -55.33 27.06 -2.08
N CYS A 98 -54.68 27.58 -1.04
CA CYS A 98 -54.98 28.85 -0.37
C CYS A 98 -53.71 29.68 -0.18
N ASN A 99 -52.79 29.63 -1.14
CA ASN A 99 -51.52 30.35 -1.08
C ASN A 99 -51.70 31.86 -1.28
N GLU A 100 -50.83 32.68 -0.69
CA GLU A 100 -50.82 34.16 -0.82
C GLU A 100 -52.10 34.86 -0.33
N GLN A 101 -52.80 34.29 0.66
CA GLN A 101 -54.08 34.82 1.17
C GLN A 101 -53.96 35.57 2.51
N GLN A 102 -52.74 35.84 2.97
CA GLN A 102 -52.46 36.44 4.29
C GLN A 102 -53.13 35.66 5.44
N LEU A 103 -53.19 34.33 5.34
CA LEU A 103 -53.75 33.48 6.39
C LEU A 103 -52.89 33.54 7.65
N THR A 104 -53.53 33.61 8.82
CA THR A 104 -52.85 33.66 10.13
C THR A 104 -53.01 32.36 10.91
N SER A 105 -54.04 31.56 10.61
CA SER A 105 -54.24 30.22 11.19
C SER A 105 -54.98 29.32 10.20
N PHE A 106 -54.77 28.01 10.36
CA PHE A 106 -55.43 26.97 9.58
C PHE A 106 -55.82 25.82 10.51
N SER A 107 -57.09 25.42 10.49
CA SER A 107 -57.54 24.20 11.15
C SER A 107 -58.38 23.32 10.25
N ALA A 108 -58.26 22.01 10.41
CA ALA A 108 -58.95 21.02 9.60
C ALA A 108 -59.49 19.86 10.45
N GLU A 109 -60.73 19.46 10.18
CA GLU A 109 -61.39 18.30 10.79
C GLU A 109 -62.01 17.41 9.70
N GLY A 110 -61.78 16.10 9.77
CA GLY A 110 -62.47 15.12 8.91
C GLY A 110 -62.06 15.12 7.42
N LEU A 111 -60.87 15.59 7.07
CA LEU A 111 -60.36 15.61 5.69
C LEU A 111 -59.85 14.24 5.23
N THR A 112 -60.77 13.32 4.96
CA THR A 112 -60.44 11.93 4.62
C THR A 112 -60.09 11.66 3.16
N SER A 113 -60.34 12.59 2.25
CA SER A 113 -60.10 12.42 0.80
C SER A 113 -59.07 13.38 0.20
N ILE A 114 -58.47 14.25 1.01
CA ILE A 114 -57.51 15.25 0.53
C ILE A 114 -56.21 14.55 0.15
N THR A 115 -55.72 14.82 -1.05
CA THR A 115 -54.48 14.30 -1.63
C THR A 115 -53.42 15.38 -1.78
N GLU A 116 -53.82 16.65 -1.89
CA GLU A 116 -52.91 17.79 -2.02
C GLU A 116 -53.42 18.97 -1.18
N LEU A 117 -52.51 19.60 -0.44
CA LEU A 117 -52.82 20.75 0.40
C LEU A 117 -51.72 21.80 0.28
N ASP A 118 -52.07 22.98 -0.24
CA ASP A 118 -51.16 24.12 -0.35
C ASP A 118 -51.71 25.30 0.45
N ILE A 119 -50.99 25.65 1.51
CA ILE A 119 -51.25 26.83 2.36
C ILE A 119 -50.02 27.75 2.42
N SER A 120 -49.16 27.68 1.41
CA SER A 120 -47.89 28.43 1.33
C SER A 120 -48.07 29.95 1.21
N GLU A 121 -47.01 30.72 1.38
CA GLU A 121 -46.99 32.18 1.18
C GLU A 121 -48.00 32.93 2.06
N ASN A 122 -48.13 32.53 3.31
CA ASN A 122 -49.08 33.10 4.26
C ASN A 122 -48.36 33.61 5.53
N GLN A 123 -49.10 33.83 6.60
CA GLN A 123 -48.61 34.34 7.88
C GLN A 123 -48.96 33.38 9.03
N ILE A 124 -49.10 32.08 8.73
CA ILE A 124 -49.59 31.07 9.65
C ILE A 124 -48.53 30.79 10.71
N THR A 125 -48.90 30.89 11.98
CA THR A 125 -48.01 30.58 13.11
C THR A 125 -48.27 29.22 13.73
N GLU A 126 -49.48 28.68 13.57
CA GLU A 126 -49.89 27.37 14.07
C GLU A 126 -50.89 26.72 13.10
N VAL A 127 -50.83 25.40 13.01
CA VAL A 127 -51.80 24.57 12.28
C VAL A 127 -52.41 23.54 13.23
N ASP A 128 -53.72 23.35 13.11
CA ASP A 128 -54.45 22.28 13.81
C ASP A 128 -54.97 21.28 12.78
N LEU A 129 -54.29 20.13 12.67
CA LEU A 129 -54.48 19.17 11.59
C LEU A 129 -55.14 17.88 12.12
N CYS A 130 -56.14 17.39 11.41
CA CYS A 130 -56.68 16.04 11.60
C CYS A 130 -55.84 14.98 10.86
N GLU A 131 -56.17 13.70 11.08
CA GLU A 131 -55.64 12.62 10.22
C GLU A 131 -56.09 12.85 8.77
N MET A 132 -55.17 12.76 7.81
CA MET A 132 -55.40 12.94 6.38
C MET A 132 -54.84 11.73 5.63
N PRO A 133 -55.56 10.59 5.62
CA PRO A 133 -55.03 9.29 5.20
C PRO A 133 -54.66 9.21 3.72
N GLU A 134 -55.16 10.14 2.90
CA GLU A 134 -54.95 10.17 1.45
C GLU A 134 -53.97 11.26 1.00
N LEU A 135 -53.43 12.08 1.92
CA LEU A 135 -52.56 13.21 1.58
C LEU A 135 -51.22 12.73 1.03
N VAL A 136 -50.82 13.26 -0.12
CA VAL A 136 -49.59 12.90 -0.85
C VAL A 136 -48.63 14.09 -0.93
N ASP A 137 -49.15 15.30 -1.11
CA ASP A 137 -48.38 16.54 -1.24
C ASP A 137 -48.89 17.59 -0.25
N PHE A 138 -47.97 18.18 0.51
CA PHE A 138 -48.28 19.21 1.48
C PHE A 138 -47.26 20.36 1.43
N ASP A 139 -47.69 21.51 0.92
CA ASP A 139 -46.91 22.75 0.95
C ASP A 139 -47.40 23.72 2.05
N MET A 140 -46.51 23.97 3.00
CA MET A 140 -46.66 24.95 4.08
C MET A 140 -45.54 26.00 4.06
N SER A 141 -44.83 26.14 2.96
CA SER A 141 -43.68 27.03 2.85
C SER A 141 -44.04 28.52 2.97
N LYS A 142 -43.05 29.36 3.28
CA LYS A 142 -43.19 30.81 3.41
C LYS A 142 -44.32 31.20 4.37
N ASN A 143 -44.27 30.65 5.58
CA ASN A 143 -45.17 30.93 6.69
C ASN A 143 -44.35 31.37 7.92
N LYS A 144 -44.94 31.30 9.13
CA LYS A 144 -44.30 31.65 10.41
C LYS A 144 -44.40 30.51 11.42
N LEU A 145 -44.43 29.27 10.94
CA LEU A 145 -44.55 28.09 11.80
C LEU A 145 -43.31 27.97 12.68
N THR A 146 -43.50 27.76 13.97
CA THR A 146 -42.40 27.49 14.93
C THR A 146 -42.35 26.03 15.37
N ALA A 147 -43.45 25.30 15.20
CA ALA A 147 -43.64 23.91 15.60
C ALA A 147 -44.57 23.20 14.62
N LEU A 148 -44.38 21.90 14.43
CA LEU A 148 -45.22 21.08 13.59
C LEU A 148 -45.22 19.62 14.06
N THR A 149 -46.41 19.05 14.19
CA THR A 149 -46.60 17.61 14.40
C THR A 149 -47.46 17.05 13.28
N LEU A 150 -46.93 16.07 12.55
CA LEU A 150 -47.67 15.37 11.51
C LEU A 150 -47.85 13.90 11.92
N THR A 151 -49.11 13.47 12.02
CA THR A 151 -49.49 12.07 12.30
C THR A 151 -50.71 11.70 11.47
N GLY A 152 -50.84 10.42 11.10
CA GLY A 152 -52.02 9.95 10.34
C GLY A 152 -52.04 10.37 8.87
N MET A 153 -50.87 10.53 8.25
CA MET A 153 -50.67 10.87 6.83
C MET A 153 -49.76 9.81 6.16
N PRO A 154 -50.22 8.55 6.07
CA PRO A 154 -49.40 7.41 5.65
C PRO A 154 -49.10 7.36 4.14
N LYS A 155 -49.56 8.34 3.36
CA LYS A 155 -49.31 8.45 1.92
C LYS A 155 -48.52 9.71 1.54
N LEU A 156 -48.10 10.50 2.53
CA LEU A 156 -47.41 11.76 2.28
C LEU A 156 -46.02 11.45 1.71
N GLU A 157 -45.81 11.86 0.47
CA GLU A 157 -44.59 11.67 -0.30
C GLU A 157 -43.78 12.98 -0.33
N ASP A 158 -44.45 14.12 -0.50
CA ASP A 158 -43.81 15.42 -0.65
C ASP A 158 -44.22 16.39 0.47
N LEU A 159 -43.23 16.93 1.18
CA LEU A 159 -43.44 17.88 2.28
C LEU A 159 -42.53 19.10 2.15
N ASN A 160 -43.13 20.26 1.90
CA ASN A 160 -42.43 21.54 1.82
C ASN A 160 -42.74 22.43 3.03
N LEU A 161 -41.72 22.64 3.87
CA LEU A 161 -41.72 23.46 5.07
C LEU A 161 -40.79 24.67 4.96
N SER A 162 -40.29 24.96 3.76
CA SER A 162 -39.25 25.98 3.59
C SER A 162 -39.71 27.38 3.99
N TYR A 163 -38.79 28.26 4.38
CA TYR A 163 -39.09 29.65 4.78
C TYR A 163 -40.12 29.74 5.93
N ASN A 164 -39.80 29.09 7.04
CA ASN A 164 -40.58 29.15 8.29
C ASN A 164 -39.64 29.48 9.47
N GLU A 165 -40.10 29.31 10.70
CA GLU A 165 -39.33 29.55 11.93
C GLU A 165 -39.21 28.28 12.79
N ILE A 166 -39.26 27.09 12.16
CA ILE A 166 -39.34 25.80 12.85
C ILE A 166 -38.01 25.47 13.52
N ASP A 167 -38.07 25.16 14.82
CA ASP A 167 -36.96 24.55 15.57
C ASP A 167 -37.03 23.02 15.45
N SER A 168 -35.87 22.36 15.35
CA SER A 168 -35.81 20.90 15.23
C SER A 168 -36.43 20.13 16.40
N HIS A 169 -36.44 20.68 17.61
CA HIS A 169 -37.07 20.06 18.79
C HIS A 169 -38.60 20.11 18.74
N GLU A 170 -39.15 20.91 17.84
CA GLU A 170 -40.58 21.12 17.67
C GLU A 170 -41.09 20.58 16.32
N LEU A 171 -40.27 19.80 15.61
CA LEU A 171 -40.62 19.13 14.35
C LEU A 171 -40.79 17.61 14.57
N TYR A 172 -42.04 17.16 14.59
CA TYR A 172 -42.39 15.75 14.81
C TYR A 172 -42.98 15.12 13.54
N ILE A 173 -42.11 14.49 12.74
CA ILE A 173 -42.45 13.89 11.43
C ILE A 173 -42.16 12.39 11.33
N SER A 174 -41.81 11.72 12.44
CA SER A 174 -41.35 10.32 12.43
C SER A 174 -42.36 9.32 11.85
N SER A 175 -43.66 9.64 11.85
CA SER A 175 -44.68 8.76 11.24
C SER A 175 -44.64 8.74 9.71
N LEU A 176 -43.88 9.64 9.09
CA LEU A 176 -43.77 9.76 7.63
C LEU A 176 -42.61 8.91 7.07
N ALA A 177 -41.79 8.32 7.94
CA ALA A 177 -40.52 7.67 7.60
C ALA A 177 -40.63 6.58 6.51
N GLU A 178 -41.74 5.85 6.45
CA GLU A 178 -41.96 4.78 5.48
C GLU A 178 -42.39 5.27 4.09
N ASN A 179 -42.79 6.53 3.90
CA ASN A 179 -43.39 6.99 2.64
C ASN A 179 -42.81 8.28 2.08
N LEU A 180 -42.19 9.12 2.91
CA LEU A 180 -41.69 10.41 2.47
C LEU A 180 -40.56 10.25 1.44
N VAL A 181 -40.73 10.90 0.29
CA VAL A 181 -39.83 10.91 -0.87
C VAL A 181 -39.05 12.22 -0.92
N GLU A 182 -39.71 13.35 -0.68
CA GLU A 182 -39.10 14.68 -0.65
C GLU A 182 -39.38 15.41 0.66
N LEU A 183 -38.33 15.98 1.25
CA LEU A 183 -38.43 16.84 2.41
C LEU A 183 -37.65 18.13 2.18
N ASN A 184 -38.36 19.26 2.14
CA ASN A 184 -37.75 20.58 2.08
C ASN A 184 -38.00 21.36 3.39
N VAL A 185 -36.94 21.56 4.17
CA VAL A 185 -36.92 22.30 5.43
C VAL A 185 -35.98 23.51 5.38
N SER A 186 -35.65 23.97 4.17
CA SER A 186 -34.73 25.08 3.94
C SER A 186 -35.23 26.39 4.58
N SER A 187 -34.33 27.28 5.01
CA SER A 187 -34.69 28.57 5.63
C SER A 187 -35.61 28.40 6.86
N ASN A 188 -35.12 27.69 7.88
CA ASN A 188 -35.77 27.50 9.17
C ASN A 188 -34.77 27.79 10.33
N LYS A 189 -35.08 27.33 11.55
CA LYS A 189 -34.23 27.45 12.74
C LYS A 189 -33.80 26.07 13.26
N LEU A 190 -33.51 25.14 12.35
CA LEU A 190 -33.13 23.77 12.72
C LEU A 190 -31.73 23.75 13.33
N VAL A 191 -31.53 22.89 14.34
CA VAL A 191 -30.23 22.68 15.00
C VAL A 191 -29.67 21.28 14.70
N THR A 192 -30.53 20.26 14.73
CA THR A 192 -30.20 18.87 14.38
C THR A 192 -31.41 18.17 13.78
N LEU A 193 -31.24 17.18 12.90
CA LEU A 193 -32.38 16.38 12.41
C LEU A 193 -32.04 14.90 12.35
N ASN A 194 -32.96 14.03 12.76
CA ASN A 194 -32.78 12.58 12.67
C ASN A 194 -33.73 11.97 11.64
N LEU A 195 -33.15 11.56 10.52
CA LEU A 195 -33.80 10.92 9.38
C LEU A 195 -33.38 9.45 9.22
N ASN A 196 -32.80 8.82 10.24
CA ASN A 196 -32.32 7.43 10.16
C ASN A 196 -33.45 6.41 9.93
N ALA A 197 -34.73 6.79 10.06
CA ALA A 197 -35.85 5.91 9.73
C ALA A 197 -36.35 6.08 8.29
N PHE A 198 -35.93 7.13 7.57
CA PHE A 198 -36.51 7.59 6.31
C PHE A 198 -35.84 6.90 5.10
N SER A 199 -36.05 5.60 4.96
CA SER A 199 -35.39 4.79 3.92
C SER A 199 -35.87 5.05 2.48
N ASN A 200 -37.02 5.71 2.32
CA ASN A 200 -37.61 6.03 1.00
C ASN A 200 -37.30 7.45 0.50
N LEU A 201 -36.60 8.26 1.30
CA LEU A 201 -36.26 9.64 0.94
C LEU A 201 -35.31 9.65 -0.28
N GLU A 202 -35.72 10.36 -1.33
CA GLU A 202 -34.94 10.57 -2.55
C GLU A 202 -34.31 11.98 -2.59
N TYR A 203 -35.01 13.00 -2.05
CA TYR A 203 -34.59 14.40 -2.09
C TYR A 203 -34.68 15.05 -0.71
N PHE A 204 -33.59 15.67 -0.28
CA PHE A 204 -33.52 16.39 1.00
C PHE A 204 -32.91 17.77 0.82
N TYR A 205 -33.66 18.79 1.23
CA TYR A 205 -33.23 20.19 1.18
C TYR A 205 -33.37 20.83 2.57
N ALA A 206 -32.27 21.32 3.10
CA ALA A 206 -32.21 22.00 4.39
C ALA A 206 -31.31 23.24 4.36
N SER A 207 -31.06 23.80 3.19
CA SER A 207 -30.16 24.95 3.05
C SER A 207 -30.69 26.19 3.78
N ASN A 208 -29.79 27.11 4.17
CA ASN A 208 -30.10 28.31 4.96
C ASN A 208 -30.68 28.01 6.36
N ASN A 209 -30.14 27.00 7.05
CA ASN A 209 -30.40 26.77 8.48
C ASN A 209 -29.11 27.03 9.28
N PRO A 210 -28.83 28.28 9.69
CA PRO A 210 -27.51 28.69 10.16
C PRO A 210 -27.07 28.06 11.49
N ASP A 211 -27.99 27.43 12.23
CA ASP A 211 -27.69 26.69 13.46
C ASP A 211 -27.66 25.16 13.25
N LEU A 212 -27.95 24.67 12.03
CA LEU A 212 -28.01 23.24 11.72
C LEU A 212 -26.60 22.65 11.68
N THR A 213 -26.31 21.77 12.63
CA THR A 213 -24.98 21.19 12.82
C THR A 213 -24.84 19.78 12.28
N THR A 214 -25.94 19.01 12.21
CA THR A 214 -25.93 17.63 11.72
C THR A 214 -27.32 17.15 11.32
N VAL A 215 -27.35 16.26 10.33
CA VAL A 215 -28.53 15.48 9.93
C VAL A 215 -28.13 14.02 9.86
N VAL A 216 -28.88 13.15 10.53
CA VAL A 216 -28.61 11.71 10.53
C VAL A 216 -29.46 11.02 9.46
N PHE A 217 -28.86 10.55 8.37
CA PHE A 217 -29.51 9.80 7.30
C PHE A 217 -29.51 8.28 7.55
N TYR A 218 -30.41 7.57 6.84
CA TYR A 218 -30.44 6.10 6.80
C TYR A 218 -29.21 5.56 6.05
N ASP A 219 -28.33 4.87 6.76
CA ASP A 219 -27.14 4.23 6.19
C ASP A 219 -27.52 3.06 5.26
N GLY A 220 -26.95 3.04 4.06
CA GLY A 220 -27.32 2.11 3.00
C GLY A 220 -28.58 2.54 2.22
N SER A 221 -28.98 3.81 2.25
CA SER A 221 -30.10 4.30 1.45
C SER A 221 -29.82 4.13 -0.04
N THR A 222 -30.60 3.27 -0.68
CA THR A 222 -30.58 3.06 -2.14
C THR A 222 -31.48 4.05 -2.88
N LYS A 223 -32.06 5.02 -2.18
CA LYS A 223 -33.06 5.95 -2.71
C LYS A 223 -32.57 7.38 -2.77
N LEU A 224 -31.78 7.81 -1.80
CA LEU A 224 -31.33 9.19 -1.69
C LEU A 224 -30.46 9.59 -2.89
N ARG A 225 -30.86 10.67 -3.58
CA ARG A 225 -30.23 11.19 -4.81
C ARG A 225 -29.61 12.56 -4.60
N ILE A 226 -30.25 13.42 -3.82
CA ILE A 226 -29.85 14.81 -3.60
C ILE A 226 -29.91 15.12 -2.11
N ILE A 227 -28.81 15.68 -1.62
CA ILE A 227 -28.73 16.31 -0.30
C ILE A 227 -28.23 17.73 -0.52
N ASP A 228 -29.01 18.72 -0.11
CA ASP A 228 -28.55 20.11 0.01
C ASP A 228 -28.69 20.61 1.44
N MET A 229 -27.55 20.91 2.05
CA MET A 229 -27.44 21.53 3.37
C MET A 229 -26.49 22.73 3.31
N SER A 230 -26.53 23.49 2.22
CA SER A 230 -25.73 24.70 2.05
C SER A 230 -26.15 25.81 3.02
N ASP A 231 -25.25 26.73 3.37
CA ASP A 231 -25.53 27.87 4.25
C ASP A 231 -26.06 27.44 5.64
N CYS A 232 -25.40 26.45 6.24
CA CYS A 232 -25.70 25.90 7.56
C CYS A 232 -24.48 26.02 8.50
N TYR A 233 -24.41 25.19 9.54
CA TYR A 233 -23.24 25.07 10.43
C TYR A 233 -22.77 23.60 10.52
N ILE A 234 -22.84 22.87 9.41
CA ILE A 234 -22.40 21.48 9.35
C ILE A 234 -20.89 21.45 9.59
N MET A 235 -20.48 20.85 10.71
CA MET A 235 -19.05 20.75 11.07
C MET A 235 -18.42 19.44 10.57
N HIS A 236 -19.25 18.42 10.33
CA HIS A 236 -18.82 17.10 9.92
C HIS A 236 -19.95 16.40 9.16
N PHE A 237 -19.61 15.78 8.03
CA PHE A 237 -20.50 14.90 7.27
C PHE A 237 -19.90 13.49 7.31
N TYR A 238 -20.51 12.62 8.12
CA TYR A 238 -19.95 11.33 8.48
C TYR A 238 -20.06 10.32 7.32
N GLY A 239 -19.05 9.47 7.19
CA GLY A 239 -18.97 8.47 6.12
C GLY A 239 -20.07 7.40 6.22
N ILE A 240 -21.02 7.41 5.28
CA ILE A 240 -22.09 6.40 5.13
C ILE A 240 -22.17 5.87 3.71
N SER A 241 -22.88 4.76 3.50
CA SER A 241 -23.17 4.25 2.15
C SER A 241 -24.45 4.86 1.61
N LEU A 242 -24.33 5.63 0.53
CA LEU A 242 -25.45 6.22 -0.22
C LEU A 242 -25.24 5.94 -1.72
N PRO A 243 -25.45 4.68 -2.17
CA PRO A 243 -25.00 4.22 -3.48
C PRO A 243 -25.61 4.95 -4.68
N ASN A 244 -26.79 5.59 -4.52
CA ASN A 244 -27.46 6.33 -5.57
C ASN A 244 -27.40 7.86 -5.40
N LEU A 245 -26.62 8.35 -4.43
CA LEU A 245 -26.41 9.78 -4.24
C LEU A 245 -25.72 10.34 -5.49
N SER A 246 -26.34 11.35 -6.08
CA SER A 246 -25.87 12.02 -7.29
C SER A 246 -25.38 13.43 -7.01
N GLN A 247 -25.98 14.13 -6.04
CA GLN A 247 -25.61 15.49 -5.68
C GLN A 247 -25.49 15.64 -4.17
N LEU A 248 -24.37 16.21 -3.73
CA LEU A 248 -24.10 16.55 -2.35
C LEU A 248 -23.62 18.00 -2.26
N LEU A 249 -24.49 18.87 -1.74
CA LEU A 249 -24.26 20.31 -1.64
C LEU A 249 -24.12 20.71 -0.17
N LEU A 250 -22.90 21.07 0.22
CA LEU A 250 -22.48 21.40 1.58
C LEU A 250 -21.73 22.74 1.61
N SER A 251 -22.08 23.66 0.71
CA SER A 251 -21.42 24.96 0.59
C SER A 251 -21.70 25.85 1.81
N ASN A 252 -20.78 26.74 2.16
CA ASN A 252 -20.89 27.72 3.24
C ASN A 252 -21.26 27.08 4.59
N ASN A 253 -20.40 26.18 5.04
CA ASN A 253 -20.55 25.42 6.29
C ASN A 253 -19.29 25.57 7.17
N ALA A 254 -19.12 24.67 8.13
CA ALA A 254 -18.00 24.67 9.08
C ALA A 254 -17.17 23.38 8.99
N LEU A 255 -17.14 22.70 7.83
CA LEU A 255 -16.41 21.45 7.65
C LEU A 255 -14.92 21.67 7.87
N LEU A 256 -14.33 20.92 8.80
CA LEU A 256 -12.89 20.91 9.10
C LEU A 256 -12.18 19.75 8.41
N ASP A 257 -12.86 18.63 8.29
CA ASP A 257 -12.39 17.41 7.66
C ASP A 257 -13.41 16.87 6.65
N TRP A 258 -12.92 15.98 5.80
CA TRP A 258 -13.72 15.22 4.86
C TRP A 258 -13.56 13.74 5.17
N GLU A 259 -14.61 13.10 5.66
CA GLU A 259 -14.65 11.65 5.81
C GLU A 259 -15.23 11.03 4.54
N VAL A 260 -14.50 10.06 3.98
CA VAL A 260 -14.86 9.43 2.71
C VAL A 260 -16.03 8.45 2.91
N GLY A 261 -17.21 8.79 2.39
CA GLY A 261 -18.33 7.86 2.28
C GLY A 261 -18.40 7.12 0.94
N ASP A 262 -19.29 6.12 0.85
CA ASP A 262 -19.47 5.26 -0.32
C ASP A 262 -20.57 5.83 -1.25
N TYR A 263 -20.13 6.66 -2.21
CA TYR A 263 -20.97 7.41 -3.16
C TYR A 263 -20.56 7.17 -4.63
N PRO A 264 -20.58 5.93 -5.14
CA PRO A 264 -20.03 5.56 -6.46
C PRO A 264 -20.76 6.21 -7.66
N ASN A 265 -21.94 6.78 -7.44
CA ASN A 265 -22.72 7.50 -8.45
C ASN A 265 -22.75 9.01 -8.23
N LEU A 266 -21.89 9.55 -7.35
CA LEU A 266 -21.82 10.99 -7.11
C LEU A 266 -21.32 11.70 -8.38
N THR A 267 -22.12 12.62 -8.87
CA THR A 267 -21.85 13.38 -10.11
C THR A 267 -21.52 14.84 -9.78
N SER A 268 -22.15 15.43 -8.76
CA SER A 268 -21.89 16.79 -8.31
C SER A 268 -21.56 16.86 -6.81
N LEU A 269 -20.44 17.49 -6.47
CA LEU A 269 -20.03 17.76 -5.10
C LEU A 269 -19.68 19.24 -4.94
N SER A 270 -20.33 19.92 -4.00
CA SER A 270 -19.97 21.29 -3.62
C SER A 270 -19.69 21.39 -2.13
N VAL A 271 -18.47 21.84 -1.80
CA VAL A 271 -17.97 22.11 -0.44
C VAL A 271 -17.37 23.51 -0.35
N ILE A 272 -17.85 24.45 -1.19
CA ILE A 272 -17.38 25.84 -1.22
C ILE A 272 -17.48 26.48 0.17
N GLY A 273 -16.55 27.34 0.56
CA GLY A 273 -16.71 28.17 1.76
C GLY A 273 -16.71 27.37 3.06
N ASN A 274 -15.74 26.46 3.20
CA ASN A 274 -15.53 25.64 4.39
C ASN A 274 -14.10 25.88 4.96
N GLN A 275 -13.60 24.98 5.80
CA GLN A 275 -12.27 25.07 6.41
C GLN A 275 -11.42 23.83 6.12
N LEU A 276 -11.68 23.16 5.00
CA LEU A 276 -11.00 21.93 4.62
C LEU A 276 -9.54 22.21 4.29
N THR A 277 -8.64 21.38 4.84
CA THR A 277 -7.20 21.39 4.52
C THR A 277 -6.81 20.28 3.54
N SER A 278 -7.65 19.25 3.44
CA SER A 278 -7.53 18.14 2.49
C SER A 278 -8.92 17.60 2.13
N ILE A 279 -9.05 17.05 0.94
CA ILE A 279 -10.25 16.33 0.49
C ILE A 279 -9.85 15.20 -0.47
N ASP A 280 -10.36 13.99 -0.23
CA ASP A 280 -10.19 12.86 -1.14
C ASP A 280 -11.46 12.65 -1.97
N VAL A 281 -11.36 12.94 -3.27
CA VAL A 281 -12.42 12.74 -4.26
C VAL A 281 -12.13 11.58 -5.21
N THR A 282 -11.03 10.84 -5.01
CA THR A 282 -10.62 9.75 -5.89
C THR A 282 -11.60 8.57 -5.86
N LYS A 283 -12.45 8.46 -4.83
CA LYS A 283 -13.51 7.44 -4.75
C LYS A 283 -14.74 7.75 -5.60
N TYR A 284 -14.81 8.92 -6.23
CA TYR A 284 -15.99 9.38 -6.96
C TYR A 284 -15.69 9.54 -8.47
N PRO A 285 -15.47 8.43 -9.21
CA PRO A 285 -14.98 8.48 -10.59
C PRO A 285 -15.95 9.11 -11.60
N LYS A 286 -17.23 9.23 -11.23
CA LYS A 286 -18.29 9.84 -12.05
C LYS A 286 -18.52 11.33 -11.77
N LEU A 287 -17.65 11.97 -10.97
CA LEU A 287 -17.76 13.41 -10.73
C LEU A 287 -17.60 14.16 -12.05
N TYR A 288 -18.66 14.86 -12.47
CA TYR A 288 -18.64 15.79 -13.60
C TYR A 288 -18.43 17.24 -13.13
N GLN A 289 -18.88 17.56 -11.91
CA GLN A 289 -18.77 18.89 -11.32
C GLN A 289 -18.24 18.80 -9.90
N PHE A 290 -17.15 19.51 -9.64
CA PHE A 290 -16.56 19.61 -8.32
C PHE A 290 -16.22 21.05 -7.97
N SER A 291 -16.77 21.51 -6.86
CA SER A 291 -16.56 22.87 -6.36
C SER A 291 -16.07 22.83 -4.91
N CYS A 292 -14.82 23.24 -4.71
CA CYS A 292 -14.15 23.32 -3.41
C CYS A 292 -13.52 24.70 -3.14
N SER A 293 -13.98 25.74 -3.85
CA SER A 293 -13.48 27.09 -3.66
C SER A 293 -13.61 27.60 -2.21
N ASN A 294 -12.79 28.56 -1.81
CA ASN A 294 -12.82 29.16 -0.46
C ASN A 294 -12.63 28.11 0.65
N ASN A 295 -11.49 27.42 0.59
CA ASN A 295 -11.03 26.46 1.60
C ASN A 295 -9.54 26.72 1.93
N ARG A 296 -8.82 25.74 2.49
CA ARG A 296 -7.39 25.81 2.80
C ARG A 296 -6.63 24.61 2.21
N LEU A 297 -7.06 24.15 1.04
CA LEU A 297 -6.45 23.00 0.37
C LEU A 297 -5.05 23.37 -0.12
N SER A 298 -4.04 22.62 0.31
CA SER A 298 -2.65 22.78 -0.15
C SER A 298 -2.29 21.86 -1.32
N SER A 299 -3.07 20.78 -1.50
CA SER A 299 -2.99 19.84 -2.60
C SER A 299 -4.39 19.34 -2.97
N LEU A 300 -4.59 18.97 -4.23
CA LEU A 300 -5.82 18.36 -4.70
C LEU A 300 -5.53 17.20 -5.66
N ASN A 301 -6.01 16.00 -5.35
CA ASN A 301 -5.82 14.81 -6.17
C ASN A 301 -7.09 14.51 -7.00
N LEU A 302 -6.97 14.56 -8.33
CA LEU A 302 -8.05 14.35 -9.30
C LEU A 302 -7.81 13.17 -10.24
N SER A 303 -6.84 12.29 -9.91
CA SER A 303 -6.34 11.25 -10.81
C SER A 303 -7.40 10.23 -11.27
N ASN A 304 -8.46 10.04 -10.47
CA ASN A 304 -9.55 9.12 -10.79
C ASN A 304 -10.85 9.83 -11.26
N ASN A 305 -10.81 11.15 -11.49
CA ASN A 305 -11.98 11.95 -11.87
C ASN A 305 -11.94 12.34 -13.36
N GLN A 306 -11.83 11.35 -14.25
CA GLN A 306 -11.65 11.56 -15.69
C GLN A 306 -12.88 12.17 -16.38
N GLU A 307 -14.08 12.02 -15.79
CA GLU A 307 -15.34 12.58 -16.32
C GLU A 307 -15.56 14.06 -15.92
N LEU A 308 -14.58 14.70 -15.25
CA LEU A 308 -14.72 16.06 -14.74
C LEU A 308 -14.81 17.10 -15.86
N ILE A 309 -15.91 17.87 -15.87
CA ILE A 309 -16.18 18.95 -16.84
C ILE A 309 -16.00 20.33 -16.18
N THR A 310 -16.41 20.46 -14.92
CA THR A 310 -16.34 21.72 -14.16
C THR A 310 -15.53 21.53 -12.90
N LEU A 311 -14.44 22.28 -12.78
CA LEU A 311 -13.62 22.36 -11.57
C LEU A 311 -13.57 23.80 -11.07
N MET A 312 -14.06 24.03 -9.85
CA MET A 312 -13.93 25.30 -9.14
C MET A 312 -13.15 25.08 -7.84
N CYS A 313 -11.90 25.52 -7.81
CA CYS A 313 -10.99 25.36 -6.67
C CYS A 313 -10.27 26.66 -6.30
N SER A 314 -10.89 27.80 -6.63
CA SER A 314 -10.40 29.14 -6.30
C SER A 314 -10.31 29.39 -4.79
N ASP A 315 -9.50 30.37 -4.38
CA ASP A 315 -9.33 30.77 -2.97
C ASP A 315 -8.91 29.58 -2.08
N ASN A 316 -7.77 28.99 -2.41
CA ASN A 316 -7.14 27.88 -1.69
C ASN A 316 -5.62 28.14 -1.55
N GLU A 317 -4.86 27.15 -1.10
CA GLU A 317 -3.41 27.23 -0.88
C GLU A 317 -2.62 26.33 -1.84
N LEU A 318 -3.20 25.97 -3.00
CA LEU A 318 -2.59 25.03 -3.95
C LEU A 318 -1.30 25.61 -4.54
N THR A 319 -0.24 24.80 -4.55
CA THR A 319 1.07 25.15 -5.14
C THR A 319 1.34 24.43 -6.47
N ALA A 320 0.66 23.31 -6.68
CA ALA A 320 0.64 22.54 -7.92
C ALA A 320 -0.75 21.94 -8.14
N LEU A 321 -1.09 21.65 -9.39
CA LEU A 321 -2.32 20.98 -9.78
C LEU A 321 -2.05 20.18 -11.07
N ASP A 322 -2.18 18.86 -10.99
CA ASP A 322 -2.09 17.97 -12.15
C ASP A 322 -3.49 17.75 -12.75
N LEU A 323 -3.63 18.06 -14.04
CA LEU A 323 -4.85 17.92 -14.83
C LEU A 323 -4.66 16.99 -16.04
N SER A 324 -3.56 16.25 -16.10
CA SER A 324 -3.15 15.45 -17.26
C SER A 324 -4.18 14.39 -17.69
N VAL A 325 -4.99 13.90 -16.74
CA VAL A 325 -6.05 12.91 -16.98
C VAL A 325 -7.46 13.52 -17.07
N ASN A 326 -7.64 14.80 -16.73
CA ASN A 326 -8.94 15.47 -16.68
C ASN A 326 -9.25 16.19 -18.00
N THR A 327 -9.10 15.50 -19.13
CA THR A 327 -9.13 16.10 -20.48
C THR A 327 -10.50 16.66 -20.91
N GLU A 328 -11.56 16.31 -20.19
CA GLU A 328 -12.94 16.75 -20.46
C GLU A 328 -13.30 18.11 -19.84
N ILE A 329 -12.40 18.73 -19.05
CA ILE A 329 -12.67 20.01 -18.41
C ILE A 329 -13.02 21.09 -19.45
N SER A 330 -14.19 21.71 -19.27
CA SER A 330 -14.65 22.87 -20.03
C SER A 330 -14.61 24.17 -19.22
N THR A 331 -14.73 24.07 -17.89
CA THR A 331 -14.72 25.22 -16.97
C THR A 331 -13.72 24.97 -15.86
N LEU A 332 -12.70 25.83 -15.79
CA LEU A 332 -11.63 25.74 -14.81
C LEU A 332 -11.46 27.08 -14.08
N ASP A 333 -11.73 27.09 -12.78
CA ASP A 333 -11.42 28.21 -11.89
C ASP A 333 -10.41 27.77 -10.83
N VAL A 334 -9.19 28.30 -10.95
CA VAL A 334 -8.07 28.09 -10.02
C VAL A 334 -7.61 29.41 -9.37
N ALA A 335 -8.44 30.45 -9.44
CA ALA A 335 -8.05 31.79 -9.00
C ALA A 335 -7.61 31.83 -7.53
N ASN A 336 -6.75 32.78 -7.16
CA ASN A 336 -6.30 33.01 -5.78
C ASN A 336 -5.74 31.75 -5.11
N ASN A 337 -4.79 31.10 -5.79
CA ASN A 337 -3.94 30.04 -5.24
C ASN A 337 -2.45 30.48 -5.29
N ASN A 338 -1.53 29.55 -5.04
CA ASN A 338 -0.08 29.78 -5.10
C ASN A 338 0.57 29.05 -6.29
N LEU A 339 -0.15 28.90 -7.41
CA LEU A 339 0.35 28.19 -8.59
C LEU A 339 1.42 29.03 -9.30
N ALA A 340 2.67 28.59 -9.26
CA ALA A 340 3.76 29.20 -10.04
C ALA A 340 3.76 28.71 -11.49
N LYS A 341 3.18 27.53 -11.76
CA LYS A 341 3.02 26.91 -13.07
C LYS A 341 1.69 26.15 -13.12
N LEU A 342 1.07 26.12 -14.30
CA LEU A 342 -0.11 25.32 -14.61
C LEU A 342 -0.03 24.83 -16.06
N ASP A 343 -0.14 23.53 -16.27
CA ASP A 343 -0.24 22.95 -17.60
C ASP A 343 -1.70 22.65 -17.94
N ILE A 344 -2.18 23.24 -19.03
CA ILE A 344 -3.54 23.05 -19.56
C ILE A 344 -3.52 22.56 -21.00
N THR A 345 -2.34 22.17 -21.52
CA THR A 345 -2.16 21.84 -22.94
C THR A 345 -2.99 20.61 -23.35
N MET A 346 -3.39 19.78 -22.39
CA MET A 346 -4.30 18.64 -22.57
C MET A 346 -5.80 19.01 -22.56
N LEU A 347 -6.17 20.22 -22.12
CA LEU A 347 -7.55 20.66 -21.94
C LEU A 347 -8.14 21.25 -23.23
N GLY A 348 -8.22 20.42 -24.28
CA GLY A 348 -8.69 20.85 -25.59
C GLY A 348 -10.13 21.37 -25.66
N ASN A 349 -10.96 21.02 -24.66
CA ASN A 349 -12.38 21.40 -24.56
C ASN A 349 -12.63 22.66 -23.71
N ILE A 350 -11.59 23.32 -23.20
CA ILE A 350 -11.74 24.44 -22.29
C ILE A 350 -12.47 25.63 -22.93
N GLN A 351 -13.49 26.15 -22.23
CA GLN A 351 -14.34 27.27 -22.61
C GLN A 351 -14.18 28.44 -21.64
N GLU A 352 -14.06 28.16 -20.35
CA GLU A 352 -13.89 29.17 -19.31
C GLU A 352 -12.64 28.84 -18.49
N LEU A 353 -11.71 29.80 -18.42
CA LEU A 353 -10.46 29.67 -17.67
C LEU A 353 -10.25 30.90 -16.80
N ASN A 354 -10.19 30.70 -15.48
CA ASN A 354 -9.80 31.72 -14.52
C ASN A 354 -8.53 31.30 -13.76
N ILE A 355 -7.44 32.02 -14.00
CA ILE A 355 -6.13 31.84 -13.34
C ILE A 355 -5.75 33.02 -12.44
N SER A 356 -6.69 33.96 -12.21
CA SER A 356 -6.44 35.22 -11.52
C SER A 356 -5.76 35.03 -10.15
N GLY A 357 -4.97 36.01 -9.71
CA GLY A 357 -4.36 36.02 -8.37
C GLY A 357 -3.29 34.94 -8.11
N ASN A 358 -2.87 34.19 -9.13
CA ASN A 358 -1.76 33.24 -9.02
C ASN A 358 -0.43 33.88 -9.46
N PRO A 359 0.73 33.47 -8.88
CA PRO A 359 2.05 33.96 -9.26
C PRO A 359 2.58 33.41 -10.60
N LEU A 360 1.69 33.02 -11.53
CA LEU A 360 2.02 32.52 -12.87
C LEU A 360 2.72 33.61 -13.69
N ARG A 361 3.82 33.25 -14.36
CA ARG A 361 4.52 34.12 -15.33
C ARG A 361 4.14 33.85 -16.78
N ARG A 362 3.54 32.69 -17.03
CA ARG A 362 3.10 32.23 -18.35
C ARG A 362 1.96 31.24 -18.17
N ILE A 363 1.06 31.23 -19.15
CA ILE A 363 0.11 30.16 -19.40
C ILE A 363 0.14 29.82 -20.90
N ASP A 364 0.14 28.52 -21.23
CA ASP A 364 0.12 28.07 -22.61
C ASP A 364 -1.32 27.83 -23.08
N LEU A 365 -1.80 28.70 -23.98
CA LEU A 365 -3.17 28.66 -24.50
C LEU A 365 -3.26 27.94 -25.85
N THR A 366 -2.18 27.40 -26.39
CA THR A 366 -2.11 26.91 -27.79
C THR A 366 -3.18 25.88 -28.15
N ASN A 367 -3.61 25.04 -27.19
CA ASN A 367 -4.63 24.02 -27.37
C ASN A 367 -6.03 24.41 -26.85
N ALA A 368 -6.23 25.62 -26.36
CA ALA A 368 -7.49 26.06 -25.76
C ALA A 368 -8.56 26.44 -26.81
N TYR A 369 -8.75 25.63 -27.85
CA TYR A 369 -9.45 25.99 -29.09
C TYR A 369 -10.87 26.55 -28.93
N TYR A 370 -11.59 26.17 -27.88
CA TYR A 370 -12.98 26.56 -27.63
C TYR A 370 -13.13 27.65 -26.57
N LEU A 371 -12.03 28.32 -26.18
CA LEU A 371 -12.04 29.34 -25.14
C LEU A 371 -13.03 30.48 -25.48
N GLN A 372 -13.92 30.75 -24.54
CA GLN A 372 -14.97 31.78 -24.59
C GLN A 372 -14.70 32.90 -23.59
N ALA A 373 -14.25 32.56 -22.38
CA ALA A 373 -13.88 33.52 -21.35
C ALA A 373 -12.51 33.20 -20.75
N PHE A 374 -11.65 34.21 -20.67
CA PHE A 374 -10.34 34.12 -20.06
C PHE A 374 -10.14 35.22 -19.01
N GLU A 375 -9.86 34.81 -17.78
CA GLU A 375 -9.59 35.71 -16.66
C GLU A 375 -8.22 35.40 -16.06
N ALA A 376 -7.35 36.41 -16.03
CA ALA A 376 -6.00 36.34 -15.50
C ALA A 376 -5.65 37.68 -14.83
N THR A 377 -6.55 38.19 -14.00
CA THR A 377 -6.32 39.41 -13.23
C THR A 377 -5.28 39.17 -12.14
N ASP A 378 -4.49 40.19 -11.79
CA ASP A 378 -3.55 40.13 -10.66
C ASP A 378 -2.55 38.94 -10.74
N THR A 379 -2.15 38.53 -11.95
CA THR A 379 -1.09 37.52 -12.15
C THR A 379 0.29 38.17 -12.33
N GLN A 380 1.32 37.36 -12.56
CA GLN A 380 2.67 37.82 -12.91
C GLN A 380 3.02 37.54 -14.38
N CYS A 381 2.01 37.34 -15.24
CA CYS A 381 2.22 36.99 -16.64
C CYS A 381 2.95 38.12 -17.38
N ASP A 382 4.04 37.78 -18.07
CA ASP A 382 4.82 38.74 -18.86
C ASP A 382 4.15 39.02 -20.22
N TYR A 383 3.36 38.07 -20.74
CA TYR A 383 2.63 38.15 -22.00
C TYR A 383 1.47 37.14 -22.04
N PHE A 384 0.55 37.34 -22.99
CA PHE A 384 -0.44 36.33 -23.39
C PHE A 384 -0.36 36.11 -24.90
N TYR A 385 -0.28 34.86 -25.31
CA TYR A 385 -0.23 34.47 -26.71
C TYR A 385 -1.46 33.62 -27.02
N PHE A 386 -2.42 34.20 -27.73
CA PHE A 386 -3.67 33.53 -28.05
C PHE A 386 -3.57 32.70 -29.32
N ASN A 387 -2.54 32.82 -30.15
CA ASN A 387 -2.38 31.97 -31.33
C ASN A 387 -3.62 31.80 -32.25
N TYR A 388 -4.50 32.81 -32.34
CA TYR A 388 -5.81 32.70 -32.99
C TYR A 388 -6.71 31.57 -32.44
N VAL A 389 -6.52 31.22 -31.17
CA VAL A 389 -7.38 30.36 -30.35
C VAL A 389 -8.82 30.85 -30.47
N SER A 390 -9.75 29.90 -30.66
CA SER A 390 -11.11 30.14 -31.14
C SER A 390 -11.17 30.82 -32.53
N PRO A 391 -10.69 30.16 -33.59
CA PRO A 391 -10.83 30.67 -34.97
C PRO A 391 -12.30 30.75 -35.42
N SER A 392 -13.23 30.14 -34.68
CA SER A 392 -14.68 30.29 -34.87
C SER A 392 -15.26 31.60 -34.32
N GLY A 393 -14.47 32.43 -33.63
CA GLY A 393 -14.91 33.70 -33.08
C GLY A 393 -15.83 33.56 -31.86
N THR A 394 -15.57 32.58 -31.00
CA THR A 394 -16.35 32.35 -29.76
C THR A 394 -15.72 33.00 -28.53
N LEU A 395 -14.55 33.64 -28.64
CA LEU A 395 -13.92 34.34 -27.52
C LEU A 395 -14.69 35.65 -27.25
N GLU A 396 -15.38 35.68 -26.12
CA GLU A 396 -16.33 36.74 -25.75
C GLU A 396 -15.76 37.71 -24.72
N LYS A 397 -14.87 37.25 -23.83
CA LYS A 397 -14.33 38.05 -22.72
C LYS A 397 -12.86 37.73 -22.44
N ILE A 398 -12.06 38.78 -22.29
CA ILE A 398 -10.69 38.72 -21.77
C ILE A 398 -10.59 39.72 -20.62
N ASP A 399 -10.24 39.24 -19.43
CA ASP A 399 -9.92 40.09 -18.27
C ASP A 399 -8.51 39.83 -17.78
N ILE A 400 -7.62 40.78 -18.04
CA ILE A 400 -6.21 40.71 -17.69
C ILE A 400 -5.80 41.96 -16.92
N ARG A 401 -6.69 42.54 -16.11
CA ARG A 401 -6.40 43.73 -15.30
C ARG A 401 -5.31 43.46 -14.26
N ASN A 402 -4.62 44.53 -13.86
CA ASN A 402 -3.62 44.52 -12.79
C ASN A 402 -2.44 43.54 -13.01
N ASN A 403 -1.94 43.40 -14.24
CA ASN A 403 -0.73 42.62 -14.54
C ASN A 403 0.47 43.57 -14.76
N PRO A 404 1.22 43.94 -13.69
CA PRO A 404 2.23 45.00 -13.78
C PRO A 404 3.47 44.64 -14.61
N ARG A 405 3.70 43.34 -14.88
CA ARG A 405 4.81 42.85 -15.70
C ARG A 405 4.52 42.90 -17.19
N MET A 406 3.26 42.94 -17.60
CA MET A 406 2.91 43.11 -19.00
C MET A 406 3.36 44.48 -19.49
N THR A 407 3.98 44.53 -20.67
CA THR A 407 4.31 45.80 -21.31
C THR A 407 3.28 46.18 -22.36
N SER A 408 3.18 47.46 -22.70
CA SER A 408 2.34 47.94 -23.79
C SER A 408 2.69 47.27 -25.12
N ASP A 409 3.97 46.93 -25.35
CA ASP A 409 4.41 46.17 -26.52
C ASP A 409 3.95 44.71 -26.47
N ALA A 410 3.95 44.06 -25.30
CA ALA A 410 3.39 42.71 -25.15
C ALA A 410 1.88 42.68 -25.40
N LEU A 411 1.15 43.72 -24.97
CA LEU A 411 -0.26 43.91 -25.32
C LEU A 411 -0.45 44.11 -26.83
N SER A 412 0.34 44.97 -27.47
CA SER A 412 0.30 45.16 -28.92
C SER A 412 0.56 43.86 -29.69
N MET A 413 1.44 42.99 -29.20
CA MET A 413 1.62 41.64 -29.76
C MET A 413 0.39 40.76 -29.53
N MET A 414 -0.11 40.69 -28.29
CA MET A 414 -1.31 39.92 -27.93
C MET A 414 -2.47 40.25 -28.87
N TYR A 415 -2.70 41.54 -29.15
CA TYR A 415 -3.72 42.03 -30.07
C TYR A 415 -3.62 41.44 -31.48
N LYS A 416 -2.41 41.21 -32.00
CA LYS A 416 -2.23 40.59 -33.33
C LYS A 416 -2.47 39.08 -33.34
N THR A 417 -2.51 38.45 -32.16
CA THR A 417 -2.64 37.01 -31.98
C THR A 417 -4.01 36.58 -31.44
N MET A 418 -4.88 37.51 -31.05
CA MET A 418 -6.25 37.21 -30.65
C MET A 418 -7.19 37.11 -31.87
N PRO A 419 -8.28 36.32 -31.78
CA PRO A 419 -9.35 36.35 -32.78
C PRO A 419 -10.15 37.66 -32.72
N ALA A 420 -10.96 37.92 -33.75
CA ALA A 420 -12.00 38.94 -33.69
C ALA A 420 -13.05 38.56 -32.64
N HIS A 421 -13.67 39.57 -32.01
CA HIS A 421 -14.70 39.38 -31.00
C HIS A 421 -15.98 38.78 -31.59
N ALA A 422 -16.66 37.93 -30.81
CA ALA A 422 -17.99 37.41 -31.17
C ALA A 422 -19.02 38.56 -31.23
N ASP A 423 -19.84 38.67 -32.28
CA ASP A 423 -20.83 39.74 -32.43
C ASP A 423 -21.68 39.95 -31.15
N SER A 424 -21.44 41.05 -30.42
CA SER A 424 -22.12 41.36 -29.16
C SER A 424 -22.83 42.72 -29.20
N TRP A 425 -24.12 42.68 -28.86
CA TRP A 425 -24.99 43.87 -28.70
C TRP A 425 -24.74 44.63 -27.39
N SER A 426 -23.91 44.10 -26.48
CA SER A 426 -23.61 44.74 -25.19
C SER A 426 -22.78 46.02 -25.38
N SER A 427 -23.02 47.07 -24.59
CA SER A 427 -22.17 48.27 -24.57
C SER A 427 -20.97 48.14 -23.61
N GLU A 428 -20.92 47.08 -22.82
CA GLU A 428 -19.88 46.88 -21.81
C GLU A 428 -18.52 46.52 -22.46
N PRO A 429 -17.39 46.92 -21.85
CA PRO A 429 -16.07 46.46 -22.25
C PRO A 429 -15.95 44.93 -22.19
N THR A 430 -15.31 44.34 -23.20
CA THR A 430 -15.07 42.88 -23.33
C THR A 430 -13.60 42.52 -23.27
N LEU A 431 -12.71 43.50 -23.45
CA LEU A 431 -11.26 43.40 -23.25
C LEU A 431 -10.87 44.34 -22.11
N LEU A 432 -10.69 43.76 -20.92
CA LEU A 432 -10.40 44.49 -19.69
C LEU A 432 -8.88 44.44 -19.42
N ILE A 433 -8.20 45.58 -19.53
CA ILE A 433 -6.73 45.70 -19.52
C ILE A 433 -6.22 46.81 -18.59
N GLU A 434 -7.11 47.46 -17.83
CA GLU A 434 -6.73 48.46 -16.84
C GLU A 434 -5.67 47.93 -15.85
N GLY A 435 -4.63 48.73 -15.58
CA GLY A 435 -3.53 48.34 -14.69
C GLY A 435 -2.48 47.40 -15.31
N SER A 436 -2.59 47.09 -16.61
CA SER A 436 -1.66 46.21 -17.34
C SER A 436 -0.87 46.93 -18.45
N ASN A 437 -0.67 48.24 -18.29
CA ASN A 437 0.06 49.13 -19.22
C ASN A 437 -0.61 49.26 -20.62
N GLY A 438 -1.94 49.31 -20.68
CA GLY A 438 -2.72 49.47 -21.92
C GLY A 438 -2.71 50.88 -22.53
N GLU A 439 -2.30 51.91 -21.78
CA GLU A 439 -2.37 53.31 -22.20
C GLU A 439 -1.47 53.67 -23.40
N HIS A 440 -0.50 52.82 -23.73
CA HIS A 440 0.39 53.00 -24.88
C HIS A 440 0.27 51.91 -25.95
N SER A 441 -0.62 50.94 -25.77
CA SER A 441 -0.80 49.83 -26.73
C SER A 441 -1.63 50.24 -27.95
N ASP A 442 -1.63 49.41 -29.00
CA ASP A 442 -2.37 49.63 -30.26
C ASP A 442 -3.88 49.28 -30.13
N THR A 443 -4.61 49.98 -29.26
CA THR A 443 -6.05 49.69 -29.03
C THR A 443 -6.94 50.03 -30.24
N ASP A 444 -6.48 50.92 -31.12
CA ASP A 444 -7.15 51.23 -32.39
C ASP A 444 -7.29 49.99 -33.28
N TYR A 445 -6.33 49.05 -33.21
CA TYR A 445 -6.39 47.79 -33.94
C TYR A 445 -7.50 46.88 -33.43
N VAL A 446 -7.58 46.64 -32.12
CA VAL A 446 -8.57 45.70 -31.53
C VAL A 446 -9.99 46.28 -31.52
N THR A 447 -10.15 47.60 -31.50
CA THR A 447 -11.46 48.27 -31.59
C THR A 447 -11.92 48.53 -33.02
N SER A 448 -11.12 48.15 -34.02
CA SER A 448 -11.46 48.30 -35.44
C SER A 448 -12.72 47.51 -35.83
N SER A 449 -13.31 47.84 -36.99
CA SER A 449 -14.48 47.12 -37.52
C SER A 449 -14.23 45.63 -37.76
N ASP A 450 -12.98 45.23 -37.92
CA ASP A 450 -12.58 43.86 -38.22
C ASP A 450 -12.38 43.04 -36.94
N MET A 451 -11.99 43.68 -35.84
CA MET A 451 -11.68 43.04 -34.56
C MET A 451 -12.82 43.16 -33.53
N GLN A 452 -13.60 44.25 -33.55
CA GLN A 452 -14.84 44.47 -32.78
C GLN A 452 -14.73 44.41 -31.24
N TRP A 453 -13.54 44.33 -30.65
CA TRP A 453 -13.36 44.33 -29.20
C TRP A 453 -13.70 45.70 -28.59
N LYS A 454 -14.14 45.69 -27.33
CA LYS A 454 -14.43 46.90 -26.55
C LYS A 454 -13.47 46.95 -25.36
N VAL A 455 -12.64 47.98 -25.31
CA VAL A 455 -11.60 48.13 -24.28
C VAL A 455 -12.06 49.03 -23.14
N ASP A 456 -11.59 48.77 -21.92
CA ASP A 456 -11.78 49.64 -20.75
C ASP A 456 -10.75 50.78 -20.68
N VAL A 457 -9.61 50.65 -21.36
CA VAL A 457 -8.55 51.65 -21.48
C VAL A 457 -8.25 51.95 -22.95
N GLU A 458 -8.20 53.24 -23.31
CA GLU A 458 -7.74 53.70 -24.62
C GLU A 458 -6.21 53.85 -24.63
N GLY A 459 -5.56 53.20 -25.60
CA GLY A 459 -4.13 53.30 -25.86
C GLY A 459 -3.80 54.31 -26.96
N ASP A 460 -2.63 54.95 -26.86
CA ASP A 460 -2.16 55.93 -27.86
C ASP A 460 -1.43 55.32 -29.09
N GLY A 461 -1.28 53.99 -29.12
CA GLY A 461 -0.66 53.25 -30.21
C GLY A 461 0.86 53.42 -30.35
N THR A 462 1.55 53.97 -29.34
CA THR A 462 3.01 54.22 -29.42
C THR A 462 3.86 52.95 -29.28
N ALA A 463 3.32 51.88 -28.66
CA ALA A 463 3.98 50.58 -28.54
C ALA A 463 3.79 49.75 -29.82
N GLN A 464 4.89 49.50 -30.52
CA GLN A 464 4.91 48.92 -31.89
C GLN A 464 5.96 47.80 -32.04
N ASN A 465 6.33 47.14 -30.93
CA ASN A 465 7.29 46.04 -30.87
C ASN A 465 8.63 46.37 -31.55
N ALA A 466 9.20 47.55 -31.27
CA ALA A 466 10.42 48.03 -31.92
C ALA A 466 11.63 47.09 -31.68
N GLU A 467 12.55 47.03 -32.63
CA GLU A 467 13.81 46.30 -32.45
C GLU A 467 14.71 46.96 -31.41
N THR A 468 15.37 46.15 -30.60
CA THR A 468 16.35 46.55 -29.58
C THR A 468 17.59 45.68 -29.63
N ASP A 469 18.69 46.17 -29.05
CA ASP A 469 19.96 45.45 -28.99
C ASP A 469 19.89 44.31 -27.96
N VAL A 470 20.33 43.12 -28.34
CA VAL A 470 20.47 41.97 -27.44
C VAL A 470 21.91 41.46 -27.48
N THR A 471 22.45 41.12 -26.32
CA THR A 471 23.76 40.46 -26.18
C THR A 471 23.58 39.12 -25.49
N ILE A 472 23.98 38.04 -26.15
CA ILE A 472 23.91 36.69 -25.58
C ILE A 472 25.24 36.37 -24.88
N ASN A 473 25.20 36.12 -23.58
CA ASN A 473 26.36 35.76 -22.76
C ASN A 473 26.66 34.26 -22.86
N ALA A 474 27.04 33.81 -24.06
CA ALA A 474 27.42 32.44 -24.35
C ALA A 474 28.37 32.37 -25.55
N THR A 475 28.95 31.20 -25.81
CA THR A 475 29.82 31.00 -26.97
C THR A 475 29.00 30.46 -28.14
N LEU A 476 28.89 31.23 -29.23
CA LEU A 476 28.29 30.77 -30.49
C LEU A 476 29.20 29.71 -31.15
N THR A 477 28.59 28.63 -31.63
CA THR A 477 29.28 27.52 -32.33
C THR A 477 28.94 27.50 -33.81
N ASP A 478 29.55 26.60 -34.58
CA ASP A 478 29.23 26.33 -35.98
C ASP A 478 28.06 25.35 -36.17
N GLY A 479 27.52 24.80 -35.08
CA GLY A 479 26.37 23.89 -35.09
C GLY A 479 25.01 24.59 -35.01
N THR A 480 23.96 23.79 -35.12
CA THR A 480 22.56 24.20 -34.95
C THR A 480 21.87 23.35 -33.90
N VAL A 481 20.80 23.90 -33.31
CA VAL A 481 19.81 23.13 -32.53
C VAL A 481 18.59 22.94 -33.42
N HIS A 482 18.16 21.69 -33.56
CA HIS A 482 17.02 21.30 -34.37
C HIS A 482 15.75 21.31 -33.52
N VAL A 483 14.69 21.93 -34.03
CA VAL A 483 13.41 22.07 -33.32
C VAL A 483 12.27 21.67 -34.25
N GLU A 484 11.44 20.73 -33.81
CA GLU A 484 10.24 20.26 -34.53
C GLU A 484 8.98 20.47 -33.67
N GLY A 485 7.84 20.76 -34.31
CA GLY A 485 6.51 20.79 -33.68
C GLY A 485 5.72 22.09 -33.89
N GLN A 486 4.64 22.27 -33.12
CA GLN A 486 3.77 23.46 -33.13
C GLN A 486 4.41 24.70 -32.48
N THR A 487 5.65 24.99 -32.86
CA THR A 487 6.42 26.16 -32.38
C THR A 487 6.17 27.40 -33.25
N GLY A 488 5.33 27.27 -34.29
CA GLY A 488 5.06 28.28 -35.33
C GLY A 488 3.66 28.91 -35.29
N GLY A 489 2.76 28.52 -34.38
CA GLY A 489 1.48 29.21 -34.15
C GLY A 489 0.43 28.93 -35.25
N ASN A 490 0.86 28.63 -36.46
CA ASN A 490 -0.02 28.06 -37.47
C ASN A 490 -0.26 26.56 -37.20
N LEU A 491 -1.49 26.21 -36.83
CA LEU A 491 -1.97 24.84 -36.59
C LEU A 491 -1.83 23.88 -37.79
N LEU A 492 -1.56 24.42 -38.99
CA LEU A 492 -1.43 23.64 -40.23
C LEU A 492 0.02 23.37 -40.64
N ASN A 493 1.02 23.94 -39.95
CA ASN A 493 2.43 23.79 -40.27
C ASN A 493 3.22 23.45 -39.00
N ASP A 494 3.51 22.16 -38.79
CA ASP A 494 4.64 21.78 -37.94
C ASP A 494 5.90 22.43 -38.53
N GLY A 495 6.46 23.38 -37.80
CA GLY A 495 7.65 24.10 -38.22
C GLY A 495 8.86 23.26 -37.87
N VAL A 496 9.72 23.01 -38.87
CA VAL A 496 11.07 22.47 -38.66
C VAL A 496 12.02 23.66 -38.71
N TYR A 497 12.70 23.94 -37.59
CA TYR A 497 13.63 25.05 -37.46
C TYR A 497 15.02 24.54 -37.09
N ASP A 498 16.04 25.13 -37.73
CA ASP A 498 17.44 24.97 -37.35
C ASP A 498 17.97 26.33 -36.89
N PHE A 499 18.21 26.47 -35.58
CA PHE A 499 18.68 27.71 -34.99
C PHE A 499 20.17 27.64 -34.64
N PRO A 500 20.92 28.77 -34.68
CA PRO A 500 22.31 28.80 -34.27
C PRO A 500 22.51 28.31 -32.83
N LYS A 501 23.49 27.43 -32.62
CA LYS A 501 23.77 26.81 -31.32
C LYS A 501 24.75 27.63 -30.50
N TYR A 502 24.32 27.99 -29.30
CA TYR A 502 25.14 28.62 -28.26
C TYR A 502 25.53 27.58 -27.21
N THR A 503 26.70 27.75 -26.60
CA THR A 503 27.24 26.83 -25.59
C THR A 503 27.72 27.59 -24.36
N THR A 504 27.51 26.95 -23.21
CA THR A 504 28.02 27.35 -21.90
C THR A 504 28.87 26.20 -21.32
N GLY A 505 29.37 26.35 -20.10
CA GLY A 505 30.07 25.25 -19.42
C GLY A 505 29.17 24.05 -19.06
N ASN A 506 27.85 24.25 -18.97
CA ASN A 506 26.91 23.28 -18.37
C ASN A 506 25.78 22.84 -19.33
N GLY A 507 25.87 23.20 -20.61
CA GLY A 507 24.85 22.90 -21.61
C GLY A 507 24.92 23.79 -22.83
N ALA A 508 24.10 23.46 -23.81
CA ALA A 508 23.93 24.23 -25.04
C ALA A 508 22.47 24.66 -25.20
N PHE A 509 22.22 25.62 -26.09
CA PHE A 509 20.86 26.07 -26.38
C PHE A 509 20.79 26.80 -27.72
N ALA A 510 19.56 26.92 -28.23
CA ALA A 510 19.20 27.94 -29.21
C ALA A 510 18.22 28.94 -28.60
N ILE A 511 18.20 30.13 -29.19
CA ILE A 511 17.35 31.23 -28.78
C ILE A 511 16.62 31.78 -30.01
N ALA A 512 15.31 31.88 -29.93
CA ALA A 512 14.46 32.34 -31.04
C ALA A 512 13.34 33.24 -30.53
N GLN A 513 12.76 34.01 -31.44
CA GLN A 513 11.66 34.93 -31.15
C GLN A 513 10.64 34.88 -32.28
N TRP A 514 9.37 35.06 -31.92
CA TRP A 514 8.29 35.23 -32.88
C TRP A 514 8.50 36.44 -33.79
N GLN A 515 8.13 36.28 -35.06
CA GLN A 515 8.34 37.32 -36.07
C GLN A 515 7.05 38.09 -36.39
N ALA A 516 7.15 39.42 -36.31
CA ALA A 516 6.12 40.36 -36.74
C ALA A 516 5.80 40.20 -38.25
N PRO A 517 4.62 40.62 -38.72
CA PRO A 517 3.55 41.27 -37.96
C PRO A 517 2.50 40.32 -37.35
N TYR A 518 2.50 39.04 -37.73
CA TYR A 518 1.47 38.07 -37.33
C TYR A 518 1.94 37.05 -36.28
N TYR A 519 3.24 36.98 -35.99
CA TYR A 519 3.80 36.11 -34.95
C TYR A 519 3.44 34.63 -35.15
N GLN A 520 3.59 34.17 -36.41
CA GLN A 520 3.32 32.80 -36.88
C GLN A 520 4.59 32.07 -37.38
N ALA A 521 5.78 32.58 -37.06
CA ALA A 521 7.04 31.91 -37.32
C ALA A 521 8.10 32.37 -36.32
N LEU A 522 9.00 31.46 -35.96
CA LEU A 522 10.17 31.77 -35.16
C LEU A 522 11.37 32.12 -36.03
N ALA A 523 12.20 33.05 -35.57
CA ALA A 523 13.54 33.28 -36.12
C ALA A 523 14.56 33.39 -34.99
N SER A 524 15.81 33.04 -35.28
CA SER A 524 16.90 33.09 -34.31
C SER A 524 17.14 34.51 -33.80
N VAL A 525 17.39 34.65 -32.49
CA VAL A 525 17.88 35.88 -31.88
C VAL A 525 19.41 35.83 -31.84
N SER A 526 20.08 36.93 -32.20
CA SER A 526 21.55 37.01 -32.13
C SER A 526 22.03 38.34 -31.57
N ASP A 527 21.74 39.45 -32.25
CA ASP A 527 22.09 40.81 -31.84
C ASP A 527 20.87 41.75 -31.71
N LYS A 528 19.71 41.31 -32.20
CA LYS A 528 18.44 42.05 -32.20
C LYS A 528 17.28 41.20 -31.72
N ALA A 529 16.35 41.84 -31.01
CA ALA A 529 15.04 41.28 -30.68
C ALA A 529 13.99 42.41 -30.66
N ASN A 530 12.72 42.05 -30.86
CA ASN A 530 11.60 42.97 -30.73
C ASN A 530 11.15 43.08 -29.26
N VAL A 531 10.96 44.30 -28.74
CA VAL A 531 10.48 44.48 -27.37
C VAL A 531 9.04 43.98 -27.22
N GLY A 532 8.72 43.44 -26.04
CA GLY A 532 7.39 42.88 -25.72
C GLY A 532 7.02 41.59 -26.46
N VAL A 533 7.85 41.10 -27.38
CA VAL A 533 7.60 39.83 -28.09
C VAL A 533 8.33 38.69 -27.37
N PRO A 534 7.67 37.54 -27.09
CA PRO A 534 8.29 36.43 -26.37
C PRO A 534 9.47 35.81 -27.11
N ILE A 535 10.58 35.69 -26.40
CA ILE A 535 11.80 34.96 -26.75
C ILE A 535 11.72 33.59 -26.07
N CYS A 536 12.05 32.53 -26.81
CA CYS A 536 12.08 31.14 -26.35
C CYS A 536 13.52 30.60 -26.33
N ILE A 537 13.84 29.82 -25.31
CA ILE A 537 15.05 29.01 -25.20
C ILE A 537 14.76 27.55 -25.52
N PHE A 538 15.48 27.01 -26.49
CA PHE A 538 15.54 25.58 -26.77
C PHE A 538 16.81 25.02 -26.14
N ALA A 539 16.68 24.51 -24.92
CA ALA A 539 17.81 24.03 -24.12
C ALA A 539 18.22 22.59 -24.48
N GLU A 540 19.51 22.35 -24.60
CA GLU A 540 20.16 21.04 -24.66
C GLU A 540 21.14 20.94 -23.47
N PRO A 541 20.65 20.61 -22.26
CA PRO A 541 21.50 20.51 -21.07
C PRO A 541 22.63 19.49 -21.26
N ALA A 542 23.79 19.72 -20.62
CA ALA A 542 24.82 18.70 -20.54
C ALA A 542 24.35 17.51 -19.68
N GLU A 543 25.00 16.36 -19.81
CA GLU A 543 24.71 15.17 -19.00
C GLU A 543 24.74 15.50 -17.49
N GLY A 544 23.69 15.12 -16.76
CA GLY A 544 23.51 15.44 -15.34
C GLY A 544 22.99 16.85 -15.03
N TYR A 545 22.72 17.69 -16.04
CA TYR A 545 22.18 19.03 -15.88
C TYR A 545 20.74 19.15 -16.43
N LYS A 546 20.02 20.16 -15.95
CA LYS A 546 18.73 20.62 -16.47
C LYS A 546 18.75 22.14 -16.70
N PHE A 547 17.86 22.62 -17.57
CA PHE A 547 17.57 24.05 -17.65
C PHE A 547 17.06 24.54 -16.28
N LYS A 548 17.61 25.66 -15.81
CA LYS A 548 17.21 26.28 -14.54
C LYS A 548 16.38 27.53 -14.80
N SER A 549 16.92 28.45 -15.59
CA SER A 549 16.42 29.81 -15.74
C SER A 549 17.13 30.55 -16.88
N VAL A 550 16.61 31.71 -17.22
CA VAL A 550 17.31 32.73 -18.02
C VAL A 550 17.58 33.95 -17.15
N THR A 551 18.79 34.51 -17.20
CA THR A 551 19.10 35.82 -16.61
C THR A 551 19.05 36.91 -17.68
N VAL A 552 18.16 37.87 -17.52
CA VAL A 552 18.00 39.03 -18.42
C VAL A 552 18.36 40.30 -17.65
N ASN A 553 19.41 41.00 -18.07
CA ASN A 553 19.90 42.22 -17.40
C ASN A 553 20.12 42.08 -15.88
N GLY A 554 20.48 40.88 -15.42
CA GLY A 554 20.70 40.55 -14.01
C GLY A 554 19.46 40.08 -13.24
N GLU A 555 18.26 40.08 -13.85
CA GLU A 555 17.06 39.43 -13.29
C GLU A 555 17.00 37.97 -13.73
N GLU A 556 16.83 37.04 -12.79
CA GLU A 556 16.65 35.61 -13.07
C GLU A 556 15.16 35.27 -13.28
N ILE A 557 14.85 34.58 -14.39
CA ILE A 557 13.52 34.18 -14.82
C ILE A 557 13.51 32.66 -14.94
N ALA A 558 12.75 31.97 -14.08
CA ALA A 558 12.67 30.52 -14.04
C ALA A 558 11.70 29.94 -15.10
N GLU A 559 11.75 30.48 -16.32
CA GLU A 559 10.93 30.09 -17.47
C GLU A 559 11.80 30.05 -18.71
N ASP A 560 11.48 29.16 -19.64
CA ASP A 560 12.14 29.04 -20.94
C ASP A 560 11.64 30.07 -21.97
N TRP A 561 10.56 30.79 -21.64
CA TRP A 561 9.99 31.87 -22.42
C TRP A 561 9.94 33.18 -21.62
N PHE A 562 10.34 34.29 -22.23
CA PHE A 562 10.41 35.59 -21.57
C PHE A 562 10.32 36.75 -22.58
N VAL A 563 10.11 37.98 -22.10
CA VAL A 563 10.11 39.19 -22.95
C VAL A 563 11.26 40.13 -22.56
N VAL A 564 11.69 40.95 -23.50
CA VAL A 564 12.64 42.06 -23.26
C VAL A 564 11.93 43.41 -23.46
N THR A 565 12.32 44.42 -22.69
CA THR A 565 11.69 45.76 -22.71
C THR A 565 12.61 46.85 -23.28
N GLY A 566 13.84 46.48 -23.64
CA GLY A 566 14.87 47.37 -24.16
C GLY A 566 16.20 46.62 -24.31
N PRO A 567 17.33 47.35 -24.43
CA PRO A 567 18.63 46.71 -24.62
C PRO A 567 18.92 45.71 -23.51
N SER A 568 19.23 44.48 -23.89
CA SER A 568 19.27 43.35 -22.95
C SER A 568 20.48 42.46 -23.09
N THR A 569 21.04 42.03 -21.96
CA THR A 569 22.02 40.93 -21.90
C THR A 569 21.32 39.68 -21.40
N ILE A 570 21.45 38.57 -22.12
CA ILE A 570 20.76 37.30 -21.87
C ILE A 570 21.79 36.21 -21.54
N GLU A 571 21.61 35.51 -20.44
CA GLU A 571 22.40 34.37 -20.03
C GLU A 571 21.47 33.19 -19.73
N VAL A 572 21.77 32.00 -20.26
CA VAL A 572 21.00 30.78 -19.99
C VAL A 572 21.70 29.99 -18.89
N ASN A 573 20.97 29.74 -17.82
CA ASN A 573 21.51 29.06 -16.64
C ASN A 573 21.06 27.60 -16.62
N PHE A 574 22.03 26.71 -16.43
CA PHE A 574 21.81 25.30 -16.18
C PHE A 574 22.18 24.98 -14.73
N THR A 575 21.46 24.04 -14.13
CA THR A 575 21.74 23.51 -12.80
C THR A 575 21.84 22.00 -12.87
N LEU A 576 22.44 21.36 -11.87
CA LEU A 576 22.39 19.90 -11.75
C LEU A 576 20.92 19.45 -11.71
N ALA A 577 20.63 18.37 -12.44
CA ALA A 577 19.33 17.71 -12.35
C ALA A 577 19.10 17.24 -10.91
N ASP A 578 17.84 17.29 -10.45
CA ASP A 578 17.51 16.74 -9.14
C ASP A 578 17.77 15.24 -9.20
N LYS A 579 18.43 14.70 -8.18
CA LYS A 579 18.48 13.24 -8.04
C LYS A 579 17.09 12.72 -7.73
N SER A 580 16.76 11.58 -8.29
CA SER A 580 15.48 10.95 -8.03
C SER A 580 15.51 9.44 -8.21
N ILE A 581 14.62 8.78 -7.50
CA ILE A 581 14.23 7.39 -7.70
C ILE A 581 12.74 7.42 -8.08
N SER A 582 12.38 6.82 -9.21
CA SER A 582 10.98 6.68 -9.62
C SER A 582 10.61 5.21 -9.69
N PHE A 583 9.40 4.85 -9.28
CA PHE A 583 8.90 3.49 -9.43
C PHE A 583 7.40 3.49 -9.77
N THR A 584 6.94 2.42 -10.39
CA THR A 584 5.57 2.30 -10.90
C THR A 584 4.86 1.09 -10.28
N THR A 585 3.61 1.27 -9.87
CA THR A 585 2.70 0.22 -9.42
C THR A 585 1.74 -0.20 -10.53
N ASP A 586 1.08 -1.35 -10.40
CA ASP A 586 0.06 -1.82 -11.36
C ASP A 586 -1.22 -0.95 -11.42
N LYS A 587 -1.47 -0.11 -10.40
CA LYS A 587 -2.60 0.82 -10.30
C LYS A 587 -2.35 1.97 -9.31
N ALA A 588 -3.09 3.06 -9.45
CA ALA A 588 -3.20 4.12 -8.46
C ALA A 588 -4.05 3.70 -7.23
N GLY A 589 -3.94 4.45 -6.13
CA GLY A 589 -4.70 4.24 -4.89
C GLY A 589 -4.15 3.12 -4.00
N ARG A 590 -2.92 2.65 -4.24
CA ARG A 590 -2.28 1.62 -3.42
C ARG A 590 -1.75 2.19 -2.13
N THR A 591 -2.05 1.56 -1.02
CA THR A 591 -1.28 1.80 0.21
C THR A 591 0.10 1.19 0.02
N MET A 592 1.14 1.93 0.38
CA MET A 592 2.53 1.56 0.18
C MET A 592 3.31 1.85 1.46
N GLN A 593 4.36 1.06 1.68
CA GLN A 593 5.32 1.27 2.75
C GLN A 593 6.72 0.96 2.22
N PHE A 594 7.63 1.91 2.34
CA PHE A 594 9.05 1.72 2.01
C PHE A 594 9.91 2.48 3.01
N SER A 595 11.21 2.22 3.02
CA SER A 595 12.12 2.97 3.89
C SER A 595 13.33 3.51 3.16
N LEU A 596 13.73 4.71 3.55
CA LEU A 596 14.81 5.46 2.90
C LEU A 596 15.80 5.97 3.94
N ALA A 597 17.05 6.13 3.52
CA ALA A 597 18.08 6.80 4.30
C ALA A 597 19.13 7.45 3.37
N SER A 598 19.87 8.43 3.91
CA SER A 598 20.96 9.09 3.19
C SER A 598 22.28 8.99 3.96
N ASP A 599 23.41 9.40 3.38
CA ASP A 599 24.66 9.50 4.14
C ASP A 599 24.66 10.69 5.13
N GLU A 600 23.85 11.71 4.87
CA GLU A 600 23.76 12.92 5.68
C GLU A 600 22.65 12.79 6.75
N PRO A 601 22.93 13.17 8.01
CA PRO A 601 21.92 13.14 9.05
C PRO A 601 20.83 14.19 8.80
N ASN A 602 19.56 13.75 8.85
CA ASN A 602 18.36 14.58 8.63
C ASN A 602 18.29 15.18 7.21
N ALA A 603 18.72 14.44 6.19
CA ALA A 603 18.46 14.85 4.82
C ALA A 603 16.96 14.97 4.56
N THR A 604 16.57 15.89 3.69
CA THR A 604 15.17 16.07 3.28
C THR A 604 15.01 15.55 1.88
N VAL A 605 14.05 14.65 1.68
CA VAL A 605 13.57 14.20 0.38
C VAL A 605 12.17 14.75 0.14
N GLN A 606 11.78 14.83 -1.13
CA GLN A 606 10.45 15.24 -1.56
C GLN A 606 9.79 14.06 -2.28
N ILE A 607 8.62 13.65 -1.84
CA ILE A 607 7.90 12.51 -2.40
C ILE A 607 6.69 13.03 -3.17
N ASP A 608 6.65 12.73 -4.45
CA ASP A 608 5.47 12.89 -5.30
C ASP A 608 4.79 11.53 -5.41
N TRP A 609 3.60 11.43 -4.81
CA TRP A 609 2.80 10.20 -4.80
C TRP A 609 2.10 9.93 -6.15
N GLY A 610 2.40 10.70 -7.20
CA GLY A 610 1.81 10.58 -8.53
C GLY A 610 0.68 11.56 -8.80
N ASN A 611 0.66 12.70 -8.08
CA ASN A 611 -0.28 13.81 -8.30
C ASN A 611 0.43 15.13 -8.65
N GLY A 612 1.74 15.09 -8.87
CA GLY A 612 2.57 16.27 -9.18
C GLY A 612 2.88 17.15 -7.96
N SER A 613 2.30 16.88 -6.79
CA SER A 613 2.56 17.62 -5.56
C SER A 613 3.67 16.94 -4.76
N ARG A 614 4.65 17.73 -4.33
CA ARG A 614 5.81 17.22 -3.59
C ARG A 614 5.61 17.40 -2.10
N GLN A 615 5.64 16.30 -1.35
CA GLN A 615 5.62 16.30 0.10
C GLN A 615 7.03 16.15 0.67
N GLU A 616 7.47 17.09 1.50
CA GLU A 616 8.76 16.99 2.19
C GLU A 616 8.74 15.93 3.30
N THR A 617 9.79 15.11 3.34
CA THR A 617 10.02 14.08 4.35
C THR A 617 11.48 14.13 4.79
N VAL A 618 11.72 14.10 6.10
CA VAL A 618 13.08 14.03 6.66
C VAL A 618 13.46 12.56 6.82
N ILE A 619 14.60 12.18 6.25
CA ILE A 619 15.14 10.83 6.33
C ILE A 619 16.41 10.80 7.18
N GLY A 620 16.58 9.69 7.90
CA GLY A 620 17.74 9.41 8.73
C GLY A 620 19.00 9.08 7.94
N ASN A 621 20.08 8.79 8.66
CA ASN A 621 21.34 8.35 8.07
C ASN A 621 21.46 6.82 7.96
N SER A 622 21.85 6.14 9.04
CA SER A 622 22.03 4.69 9.15
C SER A 622 20.82 4.01 9.79
N GLY A 623 19.83 4.78 10.25
CA GLY A 623 18.52 4.27 10.64
C GLY A 623 17.53 4.56 9.52
N MET A 624 17.10 3.52 8.81
CA MET A 624 16.11 3.67 7.75
C MET A 624 14.83 4.32 8.29
N THR A 625 14.31 5.28 7.57
CA THR A 625 13.06 5.96 7.91
C THR A 625 11.93 5.32 7.12
N TRP A 626 11.02 4.65 7.82
CA TRP A 626 9.80 4.10 7.22
C TRP A 626 8.85 5.22 6.83
N ILE A 627 8.29 5.08 5.63
CA ILE A 627 7.42 6.04 4.98
C ILE A 627 6.20 5.26 4.49
N ASP A 628 5.05 5.64 5.02
CA ASP A 628 3.75 5.11 4.62
C ASP A 628 3.03 6.15 3.76
N GLY A 629 2.33 5.69 2.73
CA GLY A 629 1.48 6.58 1.95
C GLY A 629 0.54 5.82 1.03
N THR A 630 -0.24 6.56 0.26
CA THR A 630 -1.12 6.00 -0.76
C THR A 630 -0.77 6.61 -2.10
N SER A 631 -0.50 5.77 -3.10
CA SER A 631 -0.20 6.23 -4.46
C SER A 631 -1.40 7.00 -5.01
N ALA A 632 -1.17 8.26 -5.39
CA ALA A 632 -2.17 9.09 -6.04
C ALA A 632 -2.24 8.79 -7.55
N GLY A 633 -1.09 8.47 -8.16
CA GLY A 633 -0.95 7.96 -9.52
C GLY A 633 -0.23 6.61 -9.55
N GLU A 634 0.02 6.06 -10.74
CA GLU A 634 0.75 4.79 -10.90
C GLU A 634 2.25 4.97 -10.69
N THR A 635 2.81 6.14 -10.99
CA THR A 635 4.23 6.44 -10.82
C THR A 635 4.46 7.33 -9.61
N ILE A 636 5.31 6.86 -8.71
CA ILE A 636 5.77 7.59 -7.52
C ILE A 636 7.19 8.04 -7.80
N THR A 637 7.53 9.28 -7.43
CA THR A 637 8.89 9.80 -7.57
C THR A 637 9.39 10.40 -6.26
N ILE A 638 10.55 9.91 -5.82
CA ILE A 638 11.28 10.42 -4.67
C ILE A 638 12.40 11.31 -5.21
N TYR A 639 12.39 12.59 -4.85
CA TYR A 639 13.43 13.55 -5.20
C TYR A 639 14.35 13.80 -4.00
N GLY A 640 15.65 13.79 -4.24
CA GLY A 640 16.68 14.03 -3.22
C GLY A 640 17.78 12.96 -3.24
N ASP A 641 18.83 13.19 -2.44
CA ASP A 641 19.94 12.26 -2.29
C ASP A 641 19.54 11.06 -1.40
N VAL A 642 19.40 9.88 -2.01
CA VAL A 642 19.12 8.62 -1.32
C VAL A 642 20.31 7.67 -1.46
N ALA A 643 20.80 7.14 -0.33
CA ALA A 643 21.92 6.20 -0.28
C ALA A 643 21.49 4.77 0.10
N TYR A 644 20.38 4.63 0.82
CA TYR A 644 19.82 3.34 1.27
C TYR A 644 18.33 3.34 0.95
N ALA A 645 17.88 2.35 0.16
CA ALA A 645 16.49 2.26 -0.25
C ALA A 645 15.96 0.82 -0.10
N ASN A 646 14.91 0.66 0.69
CA ASN A 646 14.21 -0.60 0.86
C ASN A 646 12.75 -0.44 0.40
N PHE A 647 12.43 -1.13 -0.68
CA PHE A 647 11.13 -1.17 -1.33
C PHE A 647 10.50 -2.57 -1.26
N GLU A 648 10.88 -3.42 -0.30
CA GLU A 648 10.37 -4.78 -0.13
C GLU A 648 8.82 -4.88 -0.21
N SER A 649 8.33 -6.00 -0.73
CA SER A 649 6.91 -6.30 -0.88
C SER A 649 6.59 -7.64 -0.22
N TYR A 650 5.51 -7.69 0.57
CA TYR A 650 5.06 -8.92 1.22
C TYR A 650 3.58 -9.20 0.98
N GLU A 651 3.28 -10.29 0.27
CA GLU A 651 1.92 -10.82 0.18
C GLU A 651 1.62 -11.75 1.37
N LEU A 652 1.47 -11.20 2.58
CA LEU A 652 1.24 -12.00 3.80
C LEU A 652 -0.12 -11.72 4.47
N PRO A 653 -1.05 -12.70 4.51
CA PRO A 653 -2.33 -12.55 5.19
C PRO A 653 -2.16 -12.32 6.70
N ASN A 654 -2.86 -11.33 7.25
CA ASN A 654 -2.87 -11.00 8.69
C ASN A 654 -1.54 -10.46 9.25
N THR A 655 -0.78 -9.73 8.43
CA THR A 655 0.39 -8.96 8.88
C THR A 655 0.18 -7.47 8.61
N ASP A 656 0.92 -6.61 9.30
CA ASP A 656 0.95 -5.16 9.04
C ASP A 656 1.90 -4.80 7.87
N LEU A 657 2.53 -5.80 7.25
CA LEU A 657 3.43 -5.62 6.10
C LEU A 657 2.61 -5.34 4.84
N ILE A 658 3.06 -4.38 4.04
CA ILE A 658 2.33 -3.89 2.87
C ILE A 658 2.87 -4.54 1.60
N ASP A 659 1.96 -4.88 0.70
CA ASP A 659 2.30 -5.31 -0.66
C ASP A 659 2.36 -4.09 -1.58
N ASN A 660 3.59 -3.67 -1.90
CA ASN A 660 3.88 -2.52 -2.74
C ASN A 660 3.57 -2.77 -4.21
N GLU A 661 3.67 -4.02 -4.69
CA GLU A 661 3.45 -4.43 -6.09
C GLU A 661 4.17 -3.51 -7.13
N ILE A 662 5.46 -3.22 -6.90
CA ILE A 662 6.26 -2.42 -7.83
C ILE A 662 6.55 -3.23 -9.09
N THR A 663 6.15 -2.72 -10.25
CA THR A 663 6.31 -3.39 -11.55
C THR A 663 7.53 -2.90 -12.33
N SER A 664 8.01 -1.69 -12.04
CA SER A 664 9.25 -1.12 -12.60
C SER A 664 9.85 -0.07 -11.67
N ILE A 665 11.18 0.08 -11.73
CA ILE A 665 11.94 1.07 -10.97
C ILE A 665 13.01 1.71 -11.87
N ASP A 666 13.09 3.05 -11.85
CA ASP A 666 14.09 3.86 -12.53
C ASP A 666 15.04 4.49 -11.50
N LEU A 667 16.29 4.04 -11.54
CA LEU A 667 17.38 4.49 -10.69
C LEU A 667 18.37 5.40 -11.44
N SER A 668 18.12 5.70 -12.72
CA SER A 668 19.09 6.37 -13.60
C SER A 668 19.50 7.77 -13.13
N LYS A 669 18.66 8.43 -12.32
CA LYS A 669 18.90 9.75 -11.74
C LYS A 669 19.42 9.71 -10.31
N ASN A 670 19.71 8.53 -9.76
CA ASN A 670 20.31 8.38 -8.45
C ASN A 670 21.54 7.44 -8.48
N ASP A 671 22.71 8.06 -8.65
CA ASP A 671 24.03 7.41 -8.75
C ASP A 671 24.68 7.07 -7.40
N GLY A 672 24.01 7.41 -6.29
CA GLY A 672 24.55 7.35 -4.93
C GLY A 672 24.13 6.15 -4.08
N LEU A 673 23.37 5.18 -4.60
CA LEU A 673 22.91 4.03 -3.80
C LEU A 673 24.08 3.15 -3.34
N ARG A 674 24.03 2.77 -2.07
CA ARG A 674 24.87 1.74 -1.43
C ARG A 674 24.08 0.49 -1.08
N GLU A 675 22.81 0.62 -0.74
CA GLU A 675 21.92 -0.50 -0.46
C GLU A 675 20.62 -0.35 -1.22
N LEU A 676 20.23 -1.40 -1.91
CA LEU A 676 18.95 -1.51 -2.60
C LEU A 676 18.29 -2.85 -2.24
N CYS A 677 17.08 -2.78 -1.70
CA CYS A 677 16.19 -3.92 -1.54
C CYS A 677 14.92 -3.67 -2.36
N VAL A 678 14.60 -4.59 -3.28
CA VAL A 678 13.36 -4.62 -4.06
C VAL A 678 12.65 -5.97 -3.94
N TYR A 679 12.98 -6.74 -2.90
CA TYR A 679 12.45 -8.07 -2.60
C TYR A 679 10.94 -8.19 -2.83
N GLY A 680 10.50 -9.26 -3.47
CA GLY A 680 9.07 -9.63 -3.57
C GLY A 680 8.24 -8.78 -4.53
N ASN A 681 8.83 -7.81 -5.22
CA ASN A 681 8.12 -6.99 -6.21
C ASN A 681 8.13 -7.63 -7.60
N PRO A 682 7.04 -7.59 -8.37
CA PRO A 682 6.92 -8.23 -9.70
C PRO A 682 7.71 -7.50 -10.81
N LEU A 683 9.01 -7.30 -10.60
CA LEU A 683 9.92 -6.67 -11.56
C LEU A 683 10.28 -7.63 -12.69
N THR A 684 10.19 -7.14 -13.93
CA THR A 684 10.63 -7.87 -15.13
C THR A 684 12.05 -7.51 -15.57
N SER A 685 12.57 -6.37 -15.09
CA SER A 685 13.92 -5.89 -15.34
C SER A 685 14.38 -5.01 -14.17
N LEU A 686 15.69 -4.96 -13.95
CA LEU A 686 16.33 -4.12 -12.94
C LEU A 686 17.66 -3.60 -13.49
N ASP A 687 17.74 -2.29 -13.74
CA ASP A 687 18.98 -1.64 -14.17
C ASP A 687 19.69 -1.01 -12.96
N VAL A 688 20.83 -1.60 -12.59
CA VAL A 688 21.72 -1.12 -11.52
C VAL A 688 23.07 -0.60 -12.03
N THR A 689 23.20 -0.41 -13.35
CA THR A 689 24.49 -0.09 -13.99
C THR A 689 25.05 1.29 -13.60
N ASN A 690 24.18 2.22 -13.19
CA ASN A 690 24.57 3.55 -12.69
C ASN A 690 24.92 3.55 -11.19
N GLN A 691 24.70 2.46 -10.46
CA GLN A 691 24.84 2.37 -9.00
C GLN A 691 26.23 1.87 -8.61
N LYS A 692 27.27 2.62 -8.99
CA LYS A 692 28.69 2.24 -8.82
C LYS A 692 29.16 2.13 -7.37
N SER A 693 28.35 2.64 -6.44
CA SER A 693 28.61 2.59 -5.00
C SER A 693 27.84 1.47 -4.28
N LEU A 694 27.12 0.61 -5.01
CA LEU A 694 26.28 -0.43 -4.44
C LEU A 694 27.13 -1.50 -3.72
N VAL A 695 26.79 -1.77 -2.47
CA VAL A 695 27.44 -2.73 -1.56
C VAL A 695 26.50 -3.89 -1.24
N TYR A 696 25.19 -3.61 -1.13
CA TYR A 696 24.15 -4.59 -0.84
C TYR A 696 23.06 -4.51 -1.92
N LEU A 697 22.76 -5.64 -2.54
CA LEU A 697 21.65 -5.78 -3.47
C LEU A 697 20.79 -6.99 -3.06
N ASP A 698 19.52 -6.72 -2.77
CA ASP A 698 18.48 -7.73 -2.65
C ASP A 698 17.42 -7.46 -3.72
N CYS A 699 17.42 -8.31 -4.74
CA CYS A 699 16.43 -8.36 -5.81
C CYS A 699 15.79 -9.75 -5.88
N ALA A 700 15.62 -10.39 -4.72
CA ALA A 700 15.07 -11.72 -4.67
C ALA A 700 13.55 -11.74 -4.81
N ALA A 701 13.03 -12.89 -5.24
CA ALA A 701 11.60 -13.14 -5.42
C ALA A 701 10.89 -12.08 -6.29
N CYS A 702 11.57 -11.53 -7.31
CA CYS A 702 10.91 -10.70 -8.32
C CYS A 702 10.12 -11.53 -9.34
N TYR A 703 10.24 -12.87 -9.27
CA TYR A 703 9.52 -13.92 -10.01
C TYR A 703 9.76 -13.97 -11.52
N GLU A 704 9.97 -12.83 -12.17
CA GLU A 704 10.06 -12.70 -13.64
C GLU A 704 11.40 -12.15 -14.13
N LEU A 705 12.35 -11.87 -13.24
CA LEU A 705 13.67 -11.35 -13.62
C LEU A 705 14.51 -12.44 -14.31
N THR A 706 14.86 -12.24 -15.59
CA THR A 706 15.63 -13.21 -16.40
C THR A 706 17.11 -12.88 -16.54
N GLU A 707 17.48 -11.62 -16.32
CA GLU A 707 18.84 -11.12 -16.42
C GLU A 707 19.13 -10.10 -15.32
N LEU A 708 20.39 -10.02 -14.90
CA LEU A 708 20.88 -9.06 -13.93
C LEU A 708 22.30 -8.64 -14.32
N ASP A 709 22.47 -7.40 -14.78
CA ASP A 709 23.77 -6.84 -15.11
C ASP A 709 24.34 -6.09 -13.89
N ILE A 710 25.41 -6.64 -13.31
CA ILE A 710 26.12 -6.09 -12.16
C ILE A 710 27.57 -5.71 -12.49
N ALA A 711 27.93 -5.58 -13.77
CA ALA A 711 29.31 -5.37 -14.20
C ALA A 711 29.92 -4.08 -13.64
N GLU A 712 29.12 -3.03 -13.42
CA GLU A 712 29.56 -1.74 -12.89
C GLU A 712 29.50 -1.67 -11.34
N ASN A 713 28.88 -2.64 -10.66
CA ASN A 713 28.71 -2.69 -9.20
C ASN A 713 29.92 -3.33 -8.49
N THR A 714 31.11 -2.81 -8.77
CA THR A 714 32.40 -3.37 -8.30
C THR A 714 32.61 -3.41 -6.78
N GLN A 715 31.74 -2.72 -6.01
CA GLN A 715 31.79 -2.64 -4.55
C GLN A 715 30.84 -3.62 -3.84
N LEU A 716 30.14 -4.48 -4.59
CA LEU A 716 29.16 -5.41 -4.04
C LEU A 716 29.81 -6.41 -3.08
N VAL A 717 29.22 -6.54 -1.89
CA VAL A 717 29.63 -7.44 -0.80
C VAL A 717 28.56 -8.51 -0.54
N TYR A 718 27.29 -8.15 -0.73
CA TYR A 718 26.15 -9.05 -0.57
C TYR A 718 25.25 -9.00 -1.81
N LEU A 719 24.88 -10.16 -2.32
CA LEU A 719 23.91 -10.32 -3.40
C LEU A 719 22.89 -11.40 -3.04
N ASP A 720 21.62 -11.00 -2.95
CA ASP A 720 20.49 -11.92 -2.98
C ASP A 720 19.65 -11.69 -4.24
N CYS A 721 19.58 -12.73 -5.08
CA CYS A 721 18.79 -12.75 -6.29
C CYS A 721 17.99 -14.07 -6.41
N HIS A 722 17.67 -14.73 -5.30
CA HIS A 722 16.97 -16.01 -5.30
C HIS A 722 15.53 -15.91 -5.84
N GLY A 723 14.95 -17.03 -6.26
CA GLY A 723 13.53 -17.08 -6.64
C GLY A 723 13.17 -16.29 -7.90
N ASN A 724 14.12 -16.20 -8.84
CA ASN A 724 13.98 -15.52 -10.13
C ASN A 724 14.14 -16.53 -11.29
N LYS A 725 14.30 -16.03 -12.52
CA LYS A 725 14.51 -16.84 -13.73
C LYS A 725 15.88 -16.56 -14.37
N ILE A 726 16.87 -16.19 -13.56
CA ILE A 726 18.20 -15.79 -14.04
C ILE A 726 18.91 -17.02 -14.58
N GLY A 727 19.27 -16.98 -15.87
CA GLY A 727 19.97 -18.08 -16.55
C GLY A 727 21.50 -17.95 -16.55
N ASN A 728 22.01 -16.72 -16.42
CA ASN A 728 23.44 -16.40 -16.37
C ASN A 728 23.67 -15.24 -15.41
N LEU A 729 24.69 -15.33 -14.57
CA LEU A 729 25.11 -14.31 -13.61
C LEU A 729 26.62 -14.11 -13.71
N ASP A 730 27.05 -12.95 -14.21
CA ASP A 730 28.47 -12.58 -14.32
C ASP A 730 28.96 -11.91 -13.04
N LEU A 731 29.82 -12.61 -12.29
CA LEU A 731 30.41 -12.12 -11.04
C LEU A 731 31.83 -11.55 -11.21
N SER A 732 32.34 -11.45 -12.45
CA SER A 732 33.77 -11.23 -12.73
C SER A 732 34.32 -9.92 -12.16
N ASN A 733 33.47 -8.90 -11.97
CA ASN A 733 33.83 -7.60 -11.41
C ASN A 733 33.52 -7.45 -9.91
N CYS A 734 32.86 -8.44 -9.29
CA CYS A 734 32.41 -8.40 -7.89
C CYS A 734 33.45 -9.03 -6.94
N SER A 735 34.70 -8.58 -7.02
CA SER A 735 35.82 -9.22 -6.28
C SER A 735 35.75 -9.12 -4.75
N GLY A 736 34.90 -8.22 -4.23
CA GLY A 736 34.63 -8.06 -2.80
C GLY A 736 33.42 -8.84 -2.28
N LEU A 737 32.77 -9.66 -3.12
CA LEU A 737 31.56 -10.40 -2.74
C LEU A 737 31.87 -11.43 -1.64
N VAL A 738 31.11 -11.37 -0.54
CA VAL A 738 31.26 -12.24 0.64
C VAL A 738 30.12 -13.25 0.72
N GLU A 739 28.91 -12.86 0.30
CA GLU A 739 27.73 -13.71 0.34
C GLU A 739 26.95 -13.64 -0.98
N LEU A 740 26.60 -14.83 -1.49
CA LEU A 740 25.78 -15.01 -2.69
C LEU A 740 24.62 -15.93 -2.39
N ILE A 741 23.40 -15.40 -2.55
CA ILE A 741 22.15 -16.15 -2.44
C ILE A 741 21.46 -16.14 -3.81
N ALA A 742 21.47 -17.29 -4.49
CA ALA A 742 20.95 -17.43 -5.86
C ALA A 742 20.18 -18.75 -6.06
N PHE A 743 19.61 -19.31 -4.99
CA PHE A 743 18.78 -20.51 -5.08
C PHE A 743 17.48 -20.27 -5.85
N ASN A 744 16.84 -21.32 -6.38
CA ASN A 744 15.62 -21.25 -7.20
C ASN A 744 15.77 -20.27 -8.38
N ASN A 745 16.75 -20.52 -9.24
CA ASN A 745 16.97 -19.78 -10.48
C ASN A 745 17.12 -20.77 -11.66
N GLU A 746 17.56 -20.28 -12.82
CA GLU A 746 17.79 -21.10 -14.01
C GLU A 746 19.27 -21.20 -14.41
N LEU A 747 20.20 -20.97 -13.46
CA LEU A 747 21.64 -20.92 -13.73
C LEU A 747 22.15 -22.25 -14.29
N THR A 748 22.77 -22.21 -15.46
CA THR A 748 23.43 -23.39 -16.08
C THR A 748 24.93 -23.47 -15.79
N GLU A 749 25.53 -22.32 -15.48
CA GLU A 749 26.94 -22.18 -15.11
C GLU A 749 27.11 -20.98 -14.16
N ILE A 750 28.20 -20.98 -13.40
CA ILE A 750 28.62 -19.87 -12.56
C ILE A 750 30.14 -19.90 -12.42
N ASP A 751 30.79 -18.74 -12.56
CA ASP A 751 32.25 -18.60 -12.45
C ASP A 751 32.62 -17.79 -11.20
N PHE A 752 33.41 -18.39 -10.32
CA PHE A 752 33.92 -17.77 -9.09
C PHE A 752 35.39 -17.32 -9.19
N GLY A 753 36.01 -17.38 -10.38
CA GLY A 753 37.44 -17.14 -10.59
C GLY A 753 37.97 -15.80 -10.06
N ASN A 754 37.09 -14.80 -9.89
CA ASN A 754 37.44 -13.47 -9.39
C ASN A 754 36.82 -13.13 -8.02
N ASN A 755 36.24 -14.09 -7.29
CA ASN A 755 35.49 -13.84 -6.05
C ASN A 755 36.10 -14.55 -4.80
N PRO A 756 37.37 -14.30 -4.45
CA PRO A 756 38.09 -15.04 -3.39
C PRO A 756 37.60 -14.74 -1.97
N GLU A 757 36.73 -13.74 -1.81
CA GLU A 757 36.21 -13.29 -0.51
C GLU A 757 34.92 -14.01 -0.09
N LEU A 758 34.32 -14.84 -0.97
CA LEU A 758 33.08 -15.57 -0.68
C LEU A 758 33.23 -16.51 0.54
N MET A 759 32.30 -16.38 1.48
CA MET A 759 32.16 -17.18 2.69
C MET A 759 30.89 -18.03 2.66
N SER A 760 29.80 -17.56 2.04
CA SER A 760 28.56 -18.32 1.87
C SER A 760 28.06 -18.27 0.43
N VAL A 761 27.74 -19.44 -0.13
CA VAL A 761 27.23 -19.61 -1.50
C VAL A 761 26.01 -20.52 -1.48
N LYS A 762 24.86 -20.01 -1.92
CA LYS A 762 23.59 -20.75 -1.97
C LYS A 762 23.04 -20.80 -3.40
N LEU A 763 23.02 -21.99 -3.97
CA LEU A 763 22.71 -22.31 -5.37
C LEU A 763 21.66 -23.42 -5.50
N THR A 764 20.97 -23.78 -4.41
CA THR A 764 19.94 -24.82 -4.40
C THR A 764 18.91 -24.62 -5.53
N ASN A 765 18.48 -25.69 -6.20
CA ASN A 765 17.50 -25.71 -7.29
C ASN A 765 17.87 -24.77 -8.46
N ASN A 766 18.93 -25.13 -9.16
CA ASN A 766 19.36 -24.50 -10.41
C ASN A 766 19.54 -25.59 -11.49
N LYS A 767 20.28 -25.31 -12.56
CA LYS A 767 20.54 -26.24 -13.68
C LYS A 767 22.04 -26.48 -13.88
N LEU A 768 22.84 -26.37 -12.81
CA LEU A 768 24.29 -26.47 -12.86
C LEU A 768 24.72 -27.91 -13.17
N THR A 769 25.63 -28.08 -14.13
CA THR A 769 26.22 -29.39 -14.48
C THR A 769 27.64 -29.57 -13.97
N SER A 770 28.29 -28.47 -13.58
CA SER A 770 29.62 -28.44 -12.96
C SER A 770 29.70 -27.27 -11.99
N LEU A 771 30.53 -27.39 -10.96
CA LEU A 771 30.73 -26.35 -9.95
C LEU A 771 32.20 -26.32 -9.52
N ASP A 772 32.93 -25.25 -9.86
CA ASP A 772 34.33 -25.06 -9.46
C ASP A 772 34.41 -24.08 -8.28
N VAL A 773 34.70 -24.62 -7.09
CA VAL A 773 34.89 -23.83 -5.84
C VAL A 773 36.35 -23.76 -5.40
N SER A 774 37.29 -24.15 -6.27
CA SER A 774 38.71 -24.28 -5.93
C SER A 774 39.37 -22.98 -5.47
N ASN A 775 38.87 -21.83 -5.92
CA ASN A 775 39.37 -20.51 -5.55
C ASN A 775 38.75 -19.93 -4.25
N LEU A 776 37.78 -20.63 -3.65
CA LEU A 776 37.01 -20.15 -2.50
C LEU A 776 37.57 -20.62 -1.16
N ALA A 777 38.82 -20.28 -0.85
CA ALA A 777 39.50 -20.73 0.37
C ALA A 777 38.85 -20.25 1.69
N LYS A 778 38.01 -19.21 1.63
CA LYS A 778 37.25 -18.65 2.75
C LYS A 778 35.84 -19.24 2.91
N LEU A 779 35.43 -20.14 2.03
CA LEU A 779 34.08 -20.71 2.02
C LEU A 779 33.81 -21.49 3.33
N GLU A 780 32.75 -21.09 4.03
CA GLU A 780 32.25 -21.69 5.26
C GLU A 780 30.92 -22.43 5.01
N GLU A 781 30.12 -21.99 4.05
CA GLU A 781 28.83 -22.58 3.70
C GLU A 781 28.66 -22.73 2.18
N LEU A 782 28.28 -23.94 1.75
CA LEU A 782 27.91 -24.24 0.38
C LEU A 782 26.60 -25.04 0.32
N GLU A 783 25.59 -24.46 -0.32
CA GLU A 783 24.35 -25.16 -0.67
C GLU A 783 24.21 -25.26 -2.20
N ALA A 784 24.14 -26.45 -2.75
CA ALA A 784 23.94 -26.69 -4.18
C ALA A 784 22.99 -27.87 -4.44
N ASN A 785 21.99 -28.07 -3.55
CA ASN A 785 21.03 -29.16 -3.72
C ASN A 785 20.20 -28.98 -5.01
N GLY A 786 19.64 -30.04 -5.58
CA GLY A 786 18.70 -29.92 -6.71
C GLY A 786 19.35 -29.36 -7.97
N ASN A 787 20.53 -29.86 -8.31
CA ASN A 787 21.27 -29.50 -9.52
C ASN A 787 21.57 -30.78 -10.34
N MET A 788 22.47 -30.69 -11.32
CA MET A 788 22.85 -31.82 -12.19
C MET A 788 24.36 -32.11 -12.08
N LEU A 789 24.92 -31.97 -10.88
CA LEU A 789 26.35 -32.10 -10.64
C LEU A 789 26.76 -33.57 -10.61
N ALA A 790 27.66 -33.97 -11.53
CA ALA A 790 28.23 -35.32 -11.56
C ALA A 790 29.47 -35.48 -10.66
N GLU A 791 30.16 -34.38 -10.39
CA GLU A 791 31.32 -34.29 -9.50
C GLU A 791 31.42 -32.89 -8.89
N VAL A 792 31.99 -32.79 -7.69
CA VAL A 792 32.36 -31.53 -7.04
C VAL A 792 33.66 -31.76 -6.27
N ASP A 793 34.65 -30.89 -6.48
CA ASP A 793 35.91 -30.90 -5.75
C ASP A 793 35.89 -29.80 -4.67
N VAL A 794 36.05 -30.20 -3.42
CA VAL A 794 36.10 -29.32 -2.24
C VAL A 794 37.43 -29.39 -1.48
N GLU A 795 38.49 -29.94 -2.10
CA GLU A 795 39.80 -30.16 -1.46
C GLU A 795 40.39 -28.85 -0.89
N ASN A 796 40.17 -27.73 -1.60
CA ASN A 796 40.68 -26.40 -1.23
C ASN A 796 39.79 -25.63 -0.24
N ASN A 797 38.61 -26.16 0.14
CA ASN A 797 37.62 -25.48 0.96
C ASN A 797 37.64 -25.98 2.42
N GLY A 798 38.82 -26.02 3.04
CA GLY A 798 39.01 -26.55 4.40
C GLY A 798 38.34 -25.74 5.54
N ASN A 799 37.71 -24.60 5.22
CA ASN A 799 36.93 -23.80 6.16
C ASN A 799 35.43 -24.17 6.19
N LEU A 800 34.97 -25.07 5.31
CA LEU A 800 33.56 -25.48 5.28
C LEU A 800 33.08 -26.00 6.64
N VAL A 801 31.99 -25.41 7.10
CA VAL A 801 31.22 -25.77 8.28
C VAL A 801 29.91 -26.45 7.87
N SER A 802 29.30 -26.03 6.77
CA SER A 802 28.07 -26.60 6.22
C SER A 802 28.22 -26.90 4.73
N LEU A 803 27.87 -28.13 4.32
CA LEU A 803 27.91 -28.56 2.92
C LEU A 803 26.63 -29.32 2.57
N SER A 804 25.89 -28.83 1.58
CA SER A 804 24.67 -29.46 1.08
C SER A 804 24.71 -29.67 -0.43
N LEU A 805 24.73 -30.94 -0.85
CA LEU A 805 24.88 -31.41 -2.23
C LEU A 805 23.80 -32.43 -2.61
N GLY A 806 22.65 -32.42 -1.92
CA GLY A 806 21.57 -33.37 -2.17
C GLY A 806 20.91 -33.21 -3.55
N ASP A 807 20.19 -34.21 -4.03
CA ASP A 807 19.45 -34.17 -5.31
C ASP A 807 20.36 -33.73 -6.48
N ASN A 808 21.38 -34.54 -6.75
CA ASN A 808 22.41 -34.34 -7.79
C ASN A 808 22.80 -35.71 -8.40
N ASP A 809 23.77 -35.73 -9.31
CA ASP A 809 24.25 -36.93 -10.00
C ASP A 809 25.60 -37.46 -9.45
N LEU A 810 25.94 -37.16 -8.18
CA LEU A 810 27.25 -37.50 -7.60
C LEU A 810 27.40 -39.00 -7.36
N THR A 811 28.56 -39.55 -7.71
CA THR A 811 28.89 -40.97 -7.46
C THR A 811 29.98 -41.16 -6.39
N SER A 812 30.70 -40.10 -6.04
CA SER A 812 31.73 -40.07 -5.02
C SER A 812 31.93 -38.66 -4.50
N LEU A 813 32.44 -38.52 -3.28
CA LEU A 813 32.80 -37.24 -2.68
C LEU A 813 33.99 -37.44 -1.75
N ASP A 814 35.06 -36.65 -1.94
CA ASP A 814 36.22 -36.63 -1.04
C ASP A 814 36.10 -35.44 -0.09
N LEU A 815 36.07 -35.73 1.21
CA LEU A 815 35.96 -34.73 2.28
C LEU A 815 37.19 -34.74 3.21
N SER A 816 38.29 -35.36 2.79
CA SER A 816 39.45 -35.62 3.65
C SER A 816 40.13 -34.35 4.21
N THR A 817 39.93 -33.19 3.56
CA THR A 817 40.47 -31.90 4.00
C THR A 817 39.47 -31.04 4.79
N ASN A 818 38.16 -31.34 4.73
CA ASN A 818 37.08 -30.50 5.28
C ASN A 818 36.76 -30.79 6.75
N THR A 819 37.81 -30.90 7.58
CA THR A 819 37.72 -31.37 8.99
C THR A 819 36.87 -30.50 9.94
N LYS A 820 36.45 -29.30 9.50
CA LYS A 820 35.57 -28.38 10.25
C LYS A 820 34.08 -28.58 9.97
N LEU A 821 33.72 -29.51 9.09
CA LEU A 821 32.32 -29.76 8.76
C LEU A 821 31.52 -30.18 10.00
N GLN A 822 30.42 -29.47 10.22
CA GLN A 822 29.45 -29.72 11.29
C GLN A 822 28.11 -30.23 10.72
N SER A 823 27.77 -29.85 9.50
CA SER A 823 26.56 -30.29 8.79
C SER A 823 26.90 -30.77 7.38
N LEU A 824 26.39 -31.95 7.00
CA LEU A 824 26.61 -32.55 5.69
C LEU A 824 25.30 -33.13 5.12
N SER A 825 24.92 -32.70 3.92
CA SER A 825 23.83 -33.31 3.14
C SER A 825 24.32 -33.75 1.78
N PHE A 826 24.06 -35.01 1.42
CA PHE A 826 24.32 -35.58 0.09
C PHE A 826 23.21 -36.58 -0.29
N ASN A 827 21.99 -36.35 0.20
CA ASN A 827 20.85 -37.19 -0.12
C ASN A 827 20.53 -37.21 -1.63
N ASP A 828 19.78 -38.21 -2.11
CA ASP A 828 19.30 -38.28 -3.50
C ASP A 828 20.44 -38.10 -4.53
N ASN A 829 21.47 -38.92 -4.39
CA ASN A 829 22.62 -39.02 -5.29
C ASN A 829 22.87 -40.50 -5.62
N ALA A 830 24.08 -40.87 -6.05
CA ALA A 830 24.51 -42.25 -6.25
C ALA A 830 25.83 -42.55 -5.52
N ILE A 831 26.02 -42.01 -4.32
CA ILE A 831 27.22 -42.23 -3.51
C ILE A 831 27.06 -43.53 -2.72
N HIS A 832 27.78 -44.57 -3.11
CA HIS A 832 27.74 -45.88 -2.44
C HIS A 832 28.83 -46.06 -1.37
N SER A 833 29.83 -45.18 -1.31
CA SER A 833 30.92 -45.24 -0.34
C SER A 833 31.52 -43.86 -0.11
N ILE A 834 31.76 -43.52 1.16
CA ILE A 834 32.40 -42.28 1.58
C ILE A 834 33.12 -42.51 2.92
N ASP A 835 34.28 -41.89 3.09
CA ASP A 835 35.03 -41.92 4.36
C ASP A 835 34.82 -40.60 5.11
N LEU A 836 34.18 -40.68 6.28
CA LEU A 836 33.90 -39.53 7.14
C LEU A 836 34.70 -39.59 8.45
N SER A 837 35.62 -40.54 8.59
CA SER A 837 36.28 -40.86 9.86
C SER A 837 37.13 -39.71 10.43
N MET A 838 37.55 -38.79 9.56
CA MET A 838 38.34 -37.60 9.91
C MET A 838 37.48 -36.39 10.31
N LEU A 839 36.17 -36.41 10.08
CA LEU A 839 35.26 -35.27 10.29
C LEU A 839 34.69 -35.22 11.72
N ARG A 840 35.55 -34.98 12.70
CA ARG A 840 35.19 -35.12 14.12
C ARG A 840 34.25 -34.05 14.68
N GLU A 841 33.94 -33.01 13.91
CA GLU A 841 32.99 -31.95 14.32
C GLU A 841 31.57 -32.19 13.77
N LEU A 842 31.37 -33.26 13.00
CA LEU A 842 30.12 -33.54 12.30
C LEU A 842 28.99 -33.88 13.28
N GLY A 843 27.94 -33.05 13.28
CA GLY A 843 26.78 -33.18 14.17
C GLY A 843 25.47 -33.52 13.45
N SER A 844 25.40 -33.32 12.14
CA SER A 844 24.22 -33.64 11.33
C SER A 844 24.61 -34.19 9.97
N ILE A 845 23.98 -35.31 9.59
CA ILE A 845 24.16 -35.95 8.30
C ILE A 845 22.81 -36.29 7.68
N ASN A 846 22.63 -35.97 6.39
CA ASN A 846 21.57 -36.51 5.57
C ASN A 846 22.14 -37.22 4.32
N CYS A 847 21.95 -38.52 4.25
CA CYS A 847 22.42 -39.39 3.17
C CYS A 847 21.32 -40.23 2.53
N GLY A 848 20.04 -39.89 2.75
CA GLY A 848 18.89 -40.58 2.15
C GLY A 848 18.98 -40.72 0.63
N GLY A 849 18.27 -41.66 0.03
CA GLY A 849 18.15 -41.69 -1.44
C GLY A 849 19.41 -41.99 -2.28
N ASN A 850 20.48 -42.57 -1.70
CA ASN A 850 21.71 -42.91 -2.44
C ASN A 850 21.75 -44.33 -3.03
N GLY A 851 20.68 -45.12 -2.86
CA GLY A 851 20.62 -46.50 -3.31
C GLY A 851 21.61 -47.46 -2.62
N MET A 852 22.15 -47.09 -1.45
CA MET A 852 23.09 -47.95 -0.71
C MET A 852 22.40 -49.27 -0.30
N THR A 853 23.04 -50.39 -0.63
CA THR A 853 22.66 -51.72 -0.09
C THR A 853 22.90 -51.77 1.42
N ALA A 854 22.29 -52.73 2.12
CA ALA A 854 22.51 -52.90 3.55
C ALA A 854 24.00 -53.08 3.91
N CYS A 855 24.78 -53.82 3.10
CA CYS A 855 26.23 -53.97 3.33
C CYS A 855 27.00 -52.64 3.12
N GLU A 856 26.65 -51.86 2.10
CA GLU A 856 27.29 -50.56 1.86
C GLU A 856 26.95 -49.56 2.96
N LEU A 857 25.72 -49.59 3.47
CA LEU A 857 25.31 -48.76 4.59
C LEU A 857 25.96 -49.20 5.92
N ASP A 858 26.19 -50.50 6.11
CA ASP A 858 26.99 -51.03 7.24
C ASP A 858 28.43 -50.49 7.19
N ASP A 859 29.05 -50.50 6.00
CA ASP A 859 30.38 -49.94 5.77
C ASP A 859 30.40 -48.41 5.97
N PHE A 860 29.35 -47.70 5.56
CA PHE A 860 29.17 -46.27 5.82
C PHE A 860 29.09 -45.98 7.33
N TYR A 861 28.24 -46.70 8.07
CA TYR A 861 28.13 -46.55 9.53
C TYR A 861 29.47 -46.81 10.22
N TRP A 862 30.25 -47.76 9.73
CA TRP A 862 31.57 -48.07 10.27
C TRP A 862 32.56 -46.91 10.09
N ASN A 863 32.48 -46.20 8.97
CA ASN A 863 33.35 -45.06 8.67
C ASN A 863 32.89 -43.73 9.29
N LEU A 864 31.77 -43.71 10.03
CA LEU A 864 31.37 -42.51 10.78
C LEU A 864 32.39 -42.15 11.87
N PRO A 865 32.59 -40.86 12.16
CA PRO A 865 33.32 -40.44 13.36
C PRO A 865 32.49 -40.73 14.62
N GLU A 866 33.14 -40.67 15.79
CA GLU A 866 32.41 -40.60 17.06
C GLU A 866 31.58 -39.31 17.09
N PHE A 867 30.34 -39.41 17.53
CA PHE A 867 29.45 -38.25 17.63
C PHE A 867 30.00 -37.25 18.67
N PRO A 868 30.16 -35.96 18.32
CA PRO A 868 30.98 -35.04 19.11
C PRO A 868 30.29 -34.39 20.31
N TYR A 869 28.97 -34.51 20.45
CA TYR A 869 28.20 -33.84 21.52
C TYR A 869 27.66 -34.84 22.55
N ASP A 870 27.45 -34.38 23.78
CA ASP A 870 26.91 -35.22 24.87
C ASP A 870 25.45 -35.63 24.58
N GLU A 871 25.14 -36.92 24.76
CA GLU A 871 23.80 -37.50 24.48
C GLU A 871 22.65 -36.79 25.23
N ASP A 872 22.94 -36.23 26.40
CA ASP A 872 21.96 -35.53 27.25
C ASP A 872 21.50 -34.17 26.67
N GLU A 873 22.19 -33.62 25.67
CA GLU A 873 21.90 -32.31 25.06
C GLU A 873 21.21 -32.39 23.68
N ILE A 874 21.00 -33.60 23.12
CA ILE A 874 20.51 -33.79 21.76
C ILE A 874 19.00 -34.07 21.76
N THR A 875 18.24 -33.27 21.00
CA THR A 875 16.83 -33.57 20.70
C THR A 875 16.62 -33.75 19.20
N GLY A 876 16.37 -34.99 18.76
CA GLY A 876 16.02 -35.30 17.36
C GLY A 876 17.01 -36.22 16.66
N THR A 877 16.76 -36.47 15.36
CA THR A 877 17.62 -37.26 14.47
C THR A 877 18.90 -36.50 14.15
N THR A 878 20.06 -37.16 14.26
CA THR A 878 21.35 -36.61 13.83
C THR A 878 21.87 -37.27 12.55
N LEU A 879 21.40 -38.47 12.21
CA LEU A 879 21.71 -39.18 10.97
C LEU A 879 20.42 -39.61 10.25
N THR A 880 20.13 -38.92 9.15
CA THR A 880 19.01 -39.23 8.26
C THR A 880 19.49 -40.13 7.13
N VAL A 881 19.06 -41.39 7.14
CA VAL A 881 19.43 -42.40 6.13
C VAL A 881 18.30 -42.71 5.16
N GLN A 882 17.09 -42.29 5.50
CA GLN A 882 15.90 -42.45 4.65
C GLN A 882 14.78 -41.48 5.05
N THR A 883 14.24 -40.66 4.16
CA THR A 883 13.13 -39.72 4.40
C THR A 883 11.77 -40.31 4.05
N GLY A 884 11.72 -41.29 3.14
CA GLY A 884 10.52 -41.96 2.67
C GLY A 884 9.96 -41.43 1.35
N GLU A 885 10.55 -40.38 0.78
CA GLU A 885 10.14 -39.74 -0.49
C GLU A 885 11.14 -39.96 -1.63
N GLU A 886 12.23 -40.69 -1.38
CA GLU A 886 13.34 -40.83 -2.32
C GLU A 886 13.05 -41.79 -3.48
N GLU A 887 13.59 -41.50 -4.67
CA GLU A 887 13.48 -42.39 -5.83
C GLU A 887 14.30 -43.69 -5.66
N THR A 888 15.50 -43.57 -5.08
CA THR A 888 16.41 -44.69 -4.83
C THR A 888 16.77 -44.81 -3.35
N PRO A 889 15.85 -45.27 -2.48
CA PRO A 889 16.07 -45.28 -1.04
C PRO A 889 17.19 -46.25 -0.66
N ASN A 890 17.97 -45.88 0.37
CA ASN A 890 18.92 -46.78 1.02
C ASN A 890 18.19 -47.96 1.68
N ASP A 891 18.85 -49.12 1.77
CA ASP A 891 18.31 -50.30 2.47
C ASP A 891 18.47 -50.23 4.01
N ALA A 892 18.02 -49.10 4.59
CA ALA A 892 18.23 -48.77 5.99
C ALA A 892 17.57 -49.76 6.97
N ARG A 893 16.41 -50.34 6.62
CA ARG A 893 15.69 -51.30 7.47
C ARG A 893 16.41 -52.64 7.62
N ASN A 894 17.23 -53.03 6.65
CA ASN A 894 17.97 -54.28 6.69
C ASN A 894 19.45 -54.11 7.08
N ALA A 895 19.96 -52.88 7.09
CA ALA A 895 21.29 -52.53 7.60
C ALA A 895 21.42 -52.71 9.12
N ASP A 896 22.65 -52.72 9.60
CA ASP A 896 23.05 -52.84 11.00
C ASP A 896 23.31 -51.46 11.62
N SER A 897 22.23 -50.74 11.86
CA SER A 897 22.25 -49.42 12.53
C SER A 897 22.95 -49.39 13.90
N PHE A 898 23.21 -50.55 14.52
CA PHE A 898 23.93 -50.63 15.81
C PHE A 898 25.34 -50.06 15.70
N ILE A 899 25.96 -50.17 14.52
CA ILE A 899 27.30 -49.63 14.25
C ILE A 899 27.32 -48.11 14.47
N ALA A 900 26.32 -47.39 13.93
CA ALA A 900 26.21 -45.94 14.07
C ALA A 900 25.79 -45.54 15.50
N THR A 901 24.83 -46.25 16.10
CA THR A 901 24.35 -45.90 17.45
C THR A 901 25.42 -46.11 18.53
N ASN A 902 26.32 -47.09 18.36
CA ASN A 902 27.45 -47.27 19.28
C ASN A 902 28.45 -46.10 19.25
N LYS A 903 28.48 -45.36 18.13
CA LYS A 903 29.26 -44.13 17.98
C LYS A 903 28.50 -42.88 18.42
N GLY A 904 27.34 -43.03 19.08
CA GLY A 904 26.52 -41.92 19.58
C GLY A 904 25.56 -41.29 18.55
N TRP A 905 25.47 -41.81 17.32
CA TRP A 905 24.57 -41.25 16.31
C TRP A 905 23.10 -41.67 16.51
N ILE A 906 22.17 -40.73 16.33
CA ILE A 906 20.73 -40.97 16.38
C ILE A 906 20.20 -41.10 14.96
N VAL A 907 20.04 -42.35 14.52
CA VAL A 907 19.51 -42.73 13.20
C VAL A 907 17.99 -42.67 13.17
N ASN A 908 17.42 -42.11 12.10
CA ASN A 908 15.96 -42.03 11.97
C ASN A 908 15.27 -43.36 11.65
N ILE A 909 15.99 -44.32 11.05
CA ILE A 909 15.49 -45.67 10.78
C ILE A 909 16.40 -46.71 11.43
N THR A 910 15.85 -47.46 12.39
CA THR A 910 16.56 -48.58 13.01
C THR A 910 16.51 -49.80 12.09
N GLY A 911 17.68 -50.31 11.72
CA GLY A 911 17.84 -51.50 10.91
C GLY A 911 18.03 -52.79 11.73
N ASN A 912 17.61 -53.92 11.15
CA ASN A 912 17.59 -55.23 11.81
C ASN A 912 18.83 -56.10 11.54
N ALA A 913 19.84 -55.58 10.83
CA ALA A 913 21.07 -56.27 10.43
C ALA A 913 20.87 -57.53 9.56
N SER A 914 19.73 -57.71 8.87
CA SER A 914 19.46 -58.90 8.06
C SER A 914 19.94 -58.83 6.60
N GLY A 915 20.29 -57.64 6.11
CA GLY A 915 20.56 -57.41 4.68
C GLY A 915 21.99 -57.71 4.23
N CYS A 916 22.94 -57.82 5.17
CA CYS A 916 24.32 -58.20 4.88
C CYS A 916 24.68 -59.56 5.48
N ASP A 917 25.44 -60.40 4.76
CA ASP A 917 25.87 -61.74 5.24
C ASP A 917 27.06 -61.69 6.20
N GLU A 918 27.73 -60.55 6.31
CA GLU A 918 28.88 -60.30 7.17
C GLU A 918 28.54 -59.29 8.27
N ALA A 919 29.28 -59.33 9.38
CA ALA A 919 29.16 -58.41 10.49
C ALA A 919 30.56 -57.97 10.96
N TYR A 920 30.67 -56.72 11.42
CA TYR A 920 31.88 -56.20 12.03
C TYR A 920 32.14 -56.81 13.41
N ILE A 921 33.40 -57.04 13.74
CA ILE A 921 33.81 -57.42 15.10
C ILE A 921 34.81 -56.41 15.66
N THR A 922 34.48 -55.87 16.83
CA THR A 922 35.34 -54.92 17.54
C THR A 922 35.99 -55.63 18.71
N VAL A 923 37.32 -55.69 18.73
CA VAL A 923 38.08 -56.28 19.83
C VAL A 923 38.39 -55.18 20.84
N ILE A 924 37.64 -55.14 21.93
CA ILE A 924 37.90 -54.20 23.02
C ILE A 924 39.23 -54.59 23.69
N PRO A 925 40.20 -53.67 23.78
CA PRO A 925 41.46 -53.93 24.47
C PRO A 925 41.21 -54.45 25.88
N SER A 926 41.68 -55.66 26.15
CA SER A 926 41.51 -56.30 27.46
C SER A 926 42.63 -55.86 28.40
N VAL A 927 42.32 -55.65 29.68
CA VAL A 927 43.30 -55.23 30.69
C VAL A 927 43.79 -56.46 31.48
N ASN A 928 45.11 -56.60 31.64
CA ASN A 928 45.77 -57.73 32.33
C ASN A 928 45.74 -59.07 31.54
N GLY A 929 45.69 -58.98 30.22
CA GLY A 929 45.80 -60.10 29.29
C GLY A 929 45.42 -59.66 27.87
N SER A 930 45.55 -60.56 26.91
CA SER A 930 45.21 -60.32 25.51
C SER A 930 44.21 -61.35 24.99
N ILE A 931 43.45 -61.00 23.95
CA ILE A 931 42.61 -61.93 23.20
C ILE A 931 43.04 -61.97 21.74
N ALA A 932 42.97 -63.15 21.14
CA ALA A 932 43.13 -63.38 19.71
C ALA A 932 41.93 -64.17 19.21
N LEU A 933 41.41 -63.81 18.05
CA LEU A 933 40.23 -64.43 17.45
C LEU A 933 40.63 -65.20 16.20
N THR A 934 39.94 -66.30 15.92
CA THR A 934 40.04 -66.99 14.63
C THR A 934 38.66 -67.34 14.08
N ASP A 935 38.48 -67.22 12.77
CA ASP A 935 37.27 -67.65 12.07
C ASP A 935 37.15 -69.19 11.99
N VAL A 936 36.05 -69.67 11.39
CA VAL A 936 35.76 -71.10 11.21
C VAL A 936 36.81 -71.83 10.34
N ASP A 937 37.55 -71.10 9.51
CA ASP A 937 38.61 -71.61 8.65
C ASP A 937 40.01 -71.53 9.31
N GLY A 938 40.09 -70.95 10.52
CA GLY A 938 41.31 -70.79 11.31
C GLY A 938 42.14 -69.56 10.96
N ASN A 939 41.59 -68.61 10.19
CA ASN A 939 42.26 -67.34 9.89
C ASN A 939 42.15 -66.39 11.09
N PRO A 940 43.19 -65.59 11.39
CA PRO A 940 43.11 -64.58 12.44
C PRO A 940 42.06 -63.53 12.10
N VAL A 941 41.31 -63.11 13.10
CA VAL A 941 40.31 -62.05 13.01
C VAL A 941 40.76 -60.91 13.93
N GLU A 942 40.99 -59.74 13.34
CA GLU A 942 41.44 -58.53 14.01
C GLU A 942 40.27 -57.58 14.30
N SER A 943 40.51 -56.57 15.14
CA SER A 943 39.50 -55.54 15.40
C SER A 943 39.17 -54.75 14.14
N GLY A 944 37.88 -54.68 13.79
CA GLY A 944 37.39 -54.02 12.58
C GLY A 944 37.26 -54.94 11.38
N ASP A 945 37.62 -56.23 11.49
CA ASP A 945 37.38 -57.19 10.42
C ASP A 945 35.89 -57.51 10.27
N LYS A 946 35.49 -57.86 9.04
CA LYS A 946 34.18 -58.44 8.72
C LYS A 946 34.26 -59.95 8.81
N VAL A 947 33.31 -60.55 9.52
CA VAL A 947 33.18 -62.01 9.67
C VAL A 947 31.79 -62.45 9.23
N LYS A 948 31.70 -63.65 8.65
CA LYS A 948 30.44 -64.22 8.20
C LYS A 948 29.47 -64.43 9.36
N LYS A 949 28.27 -63.88 9.28
CA LYS A 949 27.23 -64.01 10.30
C LYS A 949 26.89 -65.48 10.56
N ASN A 950 26.57 -65.77 11.82
CA ASN A 950 26.19 -67.09 12.31
C ASN A 950 27.24 -68.20 12.08
N SER A 951 28.47 -67.84 11.73
CA SER A 951 29.61 -68.78 11.63
C SER A 951 30.40 -68.77 12.95
N PRO A 952 30.91 -69.93 13.43
CA PRO A 952 31.68 -69.99 14.67
C PRO A 952 32.96 -69.14 14.62
N ILE A 953 33.19 -68.35 15.66
CA ILE A 953 34.42 -67.60 15.91
C ILE A 953 35.02 -68.14 17.22
N SER A 954 36.30 -68.48 17.20
CA SER A 954 37.02 -68.96 18.38
C SER A 954 37.81 -67.83 19.05
N VAL A 955 37.79 -67.78 20.37
CA VAL A 955 38.60 -66.87 21.20
C VAL A 955 39.69 -67.64 21.92
N THR A 956 40.92 -67.16 21.77
CA THR A 956 42.03 -67.52 22.64
C THR A 956 42.36 -66.34 23.55
N ALA A 957 42.04 -66.45 24.83
CA ALA A 957 42.44 -65.47 25.84
C ALA A 957 43.74 -65.89 26.52
N THR A 958 44.72 -65.00 26.54
CA THR A 958 46.03 -65.18 27.17
C THR A 958 46.15 -64.21 28.35
N PRO A 959 45.99 -64.68 29.61
CA PRO A 959 46.20 -63.83 30.79
C PRO A 959 47.65 -63.36 30.92
N ASP A 960 47.86 -62.15 31.45
CA ASP A 960 49.18 -61.70 31.89
C ASP A 960 49.66 -62.48 33.13
N ASP A 961 50.97 -62.46 33.39
CA ASP A 961 51.56 -63.11 34.57
C ASP A 961 50.83 -62.69 35.86
N THR A 962 50.39 -63.67 36.66
CA THR A 962 49.60 -63.50 37.90
C THR A 962 48.10 -63.22 37.75
N TYR A 963 47.53 -63.33 36.53
CA TYR A 963 46.10 -63.27 36.28
C TYR A 963 45.58 -64.59 35.67
N GLU A 964 44.27 -64.83 35.79
CA GLU A 964 43.54 -65.88 35.09
C GLU A 964 42.30 -65.29 34.40
N LEU A 965 41.83 -65.94 33.34
CA LEU A 965 40.60 -65.54 32.65
C LEU A 965 39.42 -65.65 33.63
N ASP A 966 38.65 -64.56 33.78
CA ASP A 966 37.39 -64.57 34.51
C ASP A 966 36.21 -64.84 33.59
N ALA A 967 36.10 -64.06 32.50
CA ALA A 967 35.03 -64.23 31.51
C ALA A 967 35.44 -63.64 30.16
N ILE A 968 34.88 -64.18 29.08
CA ILE A 968 34.81 -63.50 27.79
C ILE A 968 33.44 -62.84 27.73
N THR A 969 33.37 -61.61 27.23
CA THR A 969 32.12 -60.88 27.05
C THR A 969 31.88 -60.59 25.58
N LEU A 970 30.66 -60.84 25.11
CA LEU A 970 30.18 -60.42 23.80
C LEU A 970 29.07 -59.38 24.02
N ASN A 971 29.23 -58.18 23.46
CA ASN A 971 28.32 -57.05 23.64
C ASN A 971 28.05 -56.75 25.14
N GLY A 972 29.09 -56.86 25.97
CA GLY A 972 29.01 -56.67 27.42
C GLY A 972 28.46 -57.86 28.22
N GLU A 973 27.89 -58.88 27.57
CA GLU A 973 27.36 -60.07 28.25
C GLU A 973 28.37 -61.21 28.32
N ARG A 974 28.46 -61.90 29.46
CA ARG A 974 29.36 -63.05 29.64
C ARG A 974 28.90 -64.21 28.75
N ILE A 975 29.84 -64.80 28.00
CA ILE A 975 29.59 -65.99 27.18
C ILE A 975 30.25 -67.24 27.79
N ASP A 976 29.58 -68.38 27.65
CA ASP A 976 30.07 -69.68 28.10
C ASP A 976 30.90 -70.35 27.00
N GLY A 977 32.18 -70.57 27.25
CA GLY A 977 33.10 -71.27 26.34
C GLY A 977 34.02 -70.34 25.55
N THR A 978 34.75 -70.91 24.59
CA THR A 978 35.73 -70.22 23.74
C THR A 978 35.28 -70.08 22.29
N GLU A 979 34.03 -70.43 21.99
CA GLU A 979 33.44 -70.32 20.65
C GLU A 979 32.10 -69.60 20.75
N PHE A 980 31.81 -68.73 19.79
CA PHE A 980 30.56 -67.97 19.71
C PHE A 980 30.21 -67.66 18.25
N THR A 981 29.01 -67.17 18.02
CA THR A 981 28.57 -66.69 16.70
C THR A 981 28.00 -65.30 16.84
N ILE A 982 28.21 -64.44 15.84
CA ILE A 982 27.60 -63.10 15.80
C ILE A 982 26.54 -63.04 14.70
N ALA A 983 25.42 -62.40 14.99
CA ALA A 983 24.34 -62.14 14.02
C ALA A 983 24.36 -60.69 13.50
N ARG A 984 25.15 -59.83 14.14
CA ARG A 984 25.28 -58.40 13.88
C ARG A 984 26.63 -57.91 14.40
N ALA A 985 27.00 -56.67 14.10
CA ALA A 985 28.18 -56.00 14.61
C ALA A 985 28.28 -56.19 16.13
N SER A 986 29.40 -56.72 16.60
CA SER A 986 29.55 -57.11 18.00
C SER A 986 30.90 -56.75 18.57
N GLU A 987 30.90 -56.35 19.84
CA GLU A 987 32.09 -56.04 20.62
C GLU A 987 32.48 -57.24 21.47
N ILE A 988 33.75 -57.60 21.45
CA ILE A 988 34.28 -58.69 22.26
C ILE A 988 35.43 -58.23 23.15
N SER A 989 35.41 -58.67 24.40
CA SER A 989 36.45 -58.39 25.38
C SER A 989 36.70 -59.61 26.26
N ALA A 990 37.84 -59.67 26.93
CA ALA A 990 38.07 -60.59 28.05
C ALA A 990 38.30 -59.82 29.35
N LEU A 991 37.65 -60.33 30.40
CA LEU A 991 37.86 -59.92 31.78
C LEU A 991 38.85 -60.90 32.42
N PHE A 992 39.92 -60.36 33.01
CA PHE A 992 40.93 -61.13 33.72
C PHE A 992 40.88 -60.80 35.21
N LYS A 993 40.93 -61.83 36.07
CA LYS A 993 41.01 -61.67 37.53
C LYS A 993 42.37 -62.12 38.05
N LYS A 994 42.81 -61.51 39.15
CA LYS A 994 44.14 -61.76 39.73
C LYS A 994 44.19 -63.08 40.48
N LEU A 995 45.24 -63.89 40.25
CA LEU A 995 45.51 -65.14 40.96
C LEU A 995 45.69 -64.88 42.47
N GLY A 996 44.79 -65.45 43.28
CA GLY A 996 44.77 -65.31 44.74
C GLY A 996 44.06 -64.05 45.27
N GLY A 997 43.26 -63.36 44.45
CA GLY A 997 42.35 -62.30 44.89
C GLY A 997 41.27 -62.81 45.86
N ILE A 998 40.77 -61.94 46.74
CA ILE A 998 39.69 -62.26 47.67
C ILE A 998 38.39 -62.42 46.88
N ASP A 999 37.71 -63.56 47.01
CA ASP A 999 36.36 -63.77 46.48
C ASP A 999 35.42 -62.71 47.10
N SER A 1000 34.99 -61.73 46.30
CA SER A 1000 33.98 -60.76 46.73
C SER A 1000 32.67 -61.50 46.93
N VAL A 1001 32.07 -61.38 48.12
CA VAL A 1001 30.76 -61.94 48.42
C VAL A 1001 29.77 -60.79 48.45
N ASP A 1002 28.65 -60.91 47.72
CA ASP A 1002 27.56 -59.95 47.84
C ASP A 1002 27.02 -59.97 49.28
N LEU A 1003 27.00 -58.81 49.92
CA LEU A 1003 26.48 -58.59 51.27
C LEU A 1003 25.03 -58.14 51.16
N GLU A 1004 24.11 -58.94 51.71
CA GLU A 1004 22.69 -58.63 51.73
C GLU A 1004 22.44 -57.36 52.56
N GLY A 1005 21.70 -56.39 52.00
CA GLY A 1005 21.47 -55.10 52.66
C GLY A 1005 22.59 -54.05 52.52
N VAL A 1006 23.58 -54.29 51.64
CA VAL A 1006 24.62 -53.30 51.28
C VAL A 1006 24.46 -52.86 49.83
N SER A 1007 24.44 -51.54 49.58
CA SER A 1007 24.51 -50.98 48.22
C SER A 1007 25.59 -49.89 48.13
N ILE A 1008 26.21 -49.78 46.95
CA ILE A 1008 27.31 -48.86 46.68
C ILE A 1008 27.08 -48.25 45.30
N ASN A 1009 26.97 -46.93 45.21
CA ASN A 1009 26.70 -46.18 43.99
C ASN A 1009 27.64 -44.98 43.86
N GLY A 1010 28.06 -44.64 42.64
CA GLY A 1010 28.73 -43.37 42.35
C GLY A 1010 27.71 -42.29 42.00
N GLY A 1011 27.80 -41.14 42.66
CA GLY A 1011 27.06 -39.92 42.36
C GLY A 1011 27.93 -38.88 41.66
N ASN A 1012 27.47 -37.63 41.59
CA ASN A 1012 28.25 -36.50 41.09
C ASN A 1012 29.25 -36.05 42.17
N GLN A 1013 30.54 -36.31 41.97
CA GLN A 1013 31.63 -36.04 42.94
C GLN A 1013 31.46 -36.71 44.33
N GLU A 1014 30.72 -37.81 44.42
CA GLU A 1014 30.57 -38.57 45.66
C GLU A 1014 30.34 -40.07 45.43
N ILE A 1015 30.63 -40.88 46.45
CA ILE A 1015 30.26 -42.30 46.54
C ILE A 1015 29.24 -42.45 47.65
N VAL A 1016 28.09 -43.04 47.33
CA VAL A 1016 27.02 -43.33 48.28
C VAL A 1016 27.06 -44.82 48.63
N VAL A 1017 27.30 -45.13 49.90
CA VAL A 1017 27.27 -46.49 50.44
C VAL A 1017 26.12 -46.60 51.44
N PHE A 1018 25.20 -47.52 51.20
CA PHE A 1018 24.16 -47.86 52.17
C PHE A 1018 24.46 -49.23 52.78
N ALA A 1019 24.34 -49.37 54.10
CA ALA A 1019 24.50 -50.65 54.79
C ALA A 1019 23.50 -50.82 55.94
N ASP A 1020 22.69 -51.88 55.93
CA ASP A 1020 21.67 -52.19 56.96
C ASP A 1020 22.27 -52.54 58.34
N THR A 1021 23.54 -52.96 58.37
CA THR A 1021 24.27 -53.31 59.60
C THR A 1021 25.61 -52.60 59.64
N GLU A 1022 26.16 -52.40 60.84
CA GLU A 1022 27.45 -51.72 61.02
C GLU A 1022 28.54 -52.40 60.18
N SER A 1023 28.98 -51.69 59.14
CA SER A 1023 29.88 -52.19 58.11
C SER A 1023 31.08 -51.27 57.97
N LYS A 1024 32.28 -51.84 57.87
CA LYS A 1024 33.50 -51.08 57.59
C LYS A 1024 33.56 -50.77 56.10
N VAL A 1025 33.53 -49.50 55.74
CA VAL A 1025 33.64 -48.98 54.38
C VAL A 1025 35.03 -48.40 54.17
N GLU A 1026 35.71 -48.83 53.11
CA GLU A 1026 37.01 -48.32 52.69
C GLU A 1026 36.96 -47.99 51.19
N VAL A 1027 37.39 -46.80 50.80
CA VAL A 1027 37.45 -46.37 49.40
C VAL A 1027 38.91 -46.22 48.99
N TYR A 1028 39.27 -46.80 47.86
CA TYR A 1028 40.61 -46.75 47.29
C TYR A 1028 40.56 -46.12 45.90
N ASN A 1029 41.51 -45.23 45.60
CA ASN A 1029 41.69 -44.74 44.22
C ASN A 1029 42.43 -45.78 43.36
N LEU A 1030 42.54 -45.52 42.06
CA LEU A 1030 43.21 -46.41 41.09
C LEU A 1030 44.70 -46.64 41.38
N GLN A 1031 45.36 -45.74 42.11
CA GLN A 1031 46.75 -45.93 42.57
C GLN A 1031 46.85 -46.80 43.83
N GLY A 1032 45.72 -47.32 44.33
CA GLY A 1032 45.64 -48.16 45.52
C GLY A 1032 45.74 -47.38 46.83
N ALA A 1033 45.68 -46.05 46.80
CA ALA A 1033 45.66 -45.24 48.01
C ALA A 1033 44.27 -45.26 48.63
N ASN A 1034 44.18 -45.58 49.92
CA ASN A 1034 42.95 -45.47 50.69
C ASN A 1034 42.61 -43.98 50.87
N VAL A 1035 41.54 -43.53 50.22
CA VAL A 1035 41.07 -42.14 50.26
C VAL A 1035 39.98 -41.93 51.31
N PHE A 1036 39.37 -43.00 51.81
CA PHE A 1036 38.39 -42.96 52.87
C PHE A 1036 38.32 -44.29 53.63
N ALA A 1037 38.20 -44.25 54.96
CA ALA A 1037 37.89 -45.40 55.79
C ALA A 1037 36.99 -45.01 56.97
N GLY A 1038 35.88 -45.71 57.16
CA GLY A 1038 34.92 -45.48 58.24
C GLY A 1038 34.05 -46.70 58.52
N ASN A 1039 33.27 -46.66 59.59
CA ASN A 1039 32.21 -47.64 59.86
C ASN A 1039 30.86 -46.92 59.74
N GLU A 1040 29.88 -47.55 59.09
CA GLU A 1040 28.53 -46.98 58.93
C GLU A 1040 27.43 -48.01 59.16
N SER A 1041 26.29 -47.55 59.70
CA SER A 1041 24.99 -48.22 59.58
C SER A 1041 23.94 -47.22 59.08
N GLY A 1042 23.45 -47.40 57.85
CA GLY A 1042 22.64 -46.41 57.12
C GLY A 1042 23.34 -45.93 55.84
N GLU A 1043 23.03 -44.71 55.40
CA GLU A 1043 23.63 -44.09 54.21
C GLU A 1043 24.88 -43.27 54.57
N LEU A 1044 26.00 -43.57 53.92
CA LEU A 1044 27.25 -42.84 53.96
C LEU A 1044 27.52 -42.20 52.60
N ARG A 1045 27.83 -40.90 52.59
CA ARG A 1045 28.29 -40.18 51.39
C ARG A 1045 29.76 -39.82 51.55
N VAL A 1046 30.58 -40.29 50.62
CA VAL A 1046 32.02 -40.06 50.58
C VAL A 1046 32.33 -39.11 49.41
N PRO A 1047 32.61 -37.83 49.66
CA PRO A 1047 32.97 -36.90 48.60
C PRO A 1047 34.34 -37.26 48.02
N VAL A 1048 34.40 -37.41 46.70
CA VAL A 1048 35.62 -37.75 45.95
C VAL A 1048 35.58 -37.09 44.56
N ALA A 1049 36.74 -36.78 44.00
CA ALA A 1049 36.80 -36.22 42.64
C ALA A 1049 36.33 -37.24 41.59
N SER A 1050 35.89 -36.78 40.42
CA SER A 1050 35.53 -37.63 39.28
C SER A 1050 36.64 -38.64 38.98
N GLY A 1051 36.26 -39.90 38.79
CA GLY A 1051 37.21 -40.99 38.63
C GLY A 1051 36.66 -42.33 39.12
N VAL A 1052 37.49 -43.38 39.02
CA VAL A 1052 37.12 -44.74 39.39
C VAL A 1052 37.71 -45.10 40.75
N TYR A 1053 36.89 -45.66 41.62
CA TYR A 1053 37.29 -46.04 42.97
C TYR A 1053 36.87 -47.47 43.31
N ALA A 1054 37.70 -48.19 44.04
CA ALA A 1054 37.33 -49.47 44.63
C ALA A 1054 36.80 -49.24 46.05
N VAL A 1055 35.53 -49.57 46.27
CA VAL A 1055 34.86 -49.49 47.57
C VAL A 1055 34.79 -50.88 48.17
N ARG A 1056 35.50 -51.08 49.27
CA ARG A 1056 35.49 -52.30 50.05
C ARG A 1056 34.56 -52.12 51.25
N VAL A 1057 33.53 -52.96 51.34
CA VAL A 1057 32.63 -53.01 52.49
C VAL A 1057 32.80 -54.35 53.20
N SER A 1058 33.08 -54.33 54.50
CA SER A 1058 33.30 -55.55 55.30
C SER A 1058 32.42 -55.54 56.54
N ASN A 1059 31.62 -56.59 56.74
CA ASN A 1059 30.79 -56.77 57.93
C ASN A 1059 30.83 -58.23 58.42
N GLY A 1060 29.99 -58.58 59.39
CA GLY A 1060 29.94 -59.94 59.96
C GLY A 1060 29.56 -61.05 58.96
N GLN A 1061 29.04 -60.72 57.78
CA GLN A 1061 28.67 -61.67 56.73
C GLN A 1061 29.78 -61.90 55.69
N GLY A 1062 30.78 -61.01 55.58
CA GLY A 1062 31.87 -61.16 54.63
C GLY A 1062 32.51 -59.84 54.20
N THR A 1063 33.19 -59.86 53.06
CA THR A 1063 33.78 -58.68 52.43
C THR A 1063 33.29 -58.58 50.98
N MET A 1064 32.64 -57.47 50.65
CA MET A 1064 32.29 -57.04 49.30
C MET A 1064 33.33 -56.04 48.83
N VAL A 1065 33.75 -56.13 47.57
CA VAL A 1065 34.48 -55.06 46.90
C VAL A 1065 33.74 -54.69 45.62
N LYS A 1066 33.31 -53.44 45.50
CA LYS A 1066 32.67 -52.91 44.30
C LYS A 1066 33.49 -51.76 43.74
N VAL A 1067 33.80 -51.82 42.46
CA VAL A 1067 34.39 -50.68 41.75
C VAL A 1067 33.26 -49.78 41.29
N VAL A 1068 33.36 -48.48 41.57
CA VAL A 1068 32.37 -47.48 41.15
C VAL A 1068 33.07 -46.33 40.43
N ALA A 1069 32.46 -45.91 39.33
CA ALA A 1069 32.81 -44.67 38.65
C ALA A 1069 32.02 -43.53 39.28
N VAL A 1070 32.70 -42.43 39.59
CA VAL A 1070 32.13 -41.18 40.08
C VAL A 1070 32.17 -40.18 38.93
N LYS A 1071 31.00 -39.65 38.57
CA LYS A 1071 30.87 -38.62 37.53
C LYS A 1071 31.41 -37.30 38.06
#